data_AF-A0A1I0M3L7-F1
#
_entry.id   AF-A0A1I0M3L7-F1
#
_cell.length_a   1.000
_cell.length_b   1.000
_cell.length_c   1.000
_cell.angle_alpha   90.00
_cell.angle_beta   90.00
_cell.angle_gamma   90.00
#
_symmetry.space_group_name_H-M   'P 1'
#
loop_
_entity.id
_entity.type
_entity.pdbx_description
1 polymer ?
#
loop_
_entity_poly.entity_id
_entity_poly.type
_entity_poly.pdbx_seq_one_letter_code
_entity_poly.pdbx_strand_id
1 'polypeptide(L)'
;MRILIEEYRYQAQDVRDTIHGIDALENIEGEVSVNYVGYYFNNHPDVYDCVFILPKVLLEVKDGRELVFGQYRPEDIICINEDSPLTEEQKNFIYDFSVWIYRAVVVFYNDKRNDSSIVYHRKMAQVNKGRKQRNNTFLDILLSMIQFNEDNQQFFMYIIKNMHAGFNKINWTRTIVRTNAVVQDNSAIYVNPVNKKRQINFDEELLVIFFSILNYINERYGFPVNINCNYELIRGRKFLNYVNGYGKIRLQQIKYKYFSDKALQLWHLCYAFFDRAKNVTIDLGQKDYLLVKNFNIVFEAIIDELIGETGEVPAGLKKQEDGKMVDHIYTYKGLATHDDIPIYYIGDSKYYKRNHPIGKESVAKQFTYARNVIQWNLNLFMKGDENDEDWKSDWNHFKEVPKLRDDVTEGYNVIPNFFISATMEEDLSYRDTIRLTEKKNKYFTSDQFSNRLFDRDTLLVCHYDVNFLYVVSLYALNNRSKKETWKKKVRGIFREEIQKMLQERYQFYAMTARPNEDGLKYIRTHFQDILGKMYTPFENTNYYSLALDKTDVANNEQLLEELRKHFYVVECSLGDNPHKVISKAISDAPRLIKEKPEEKNILTGFVRRTDFYYKKYMDHNATSYIMEKIPNINLMNIRYFLPMVAGSIDGYYEVDRVGTTSVDGKPALRLRLKRYIPIGANMVDIYKAKMQPGELISYEYTLKMYKGEI
;
A
#
# COMPACT_ATOMS: atom_id res chain seq x y z
N MET A 1 -9.81 -35.38 -15.67
CA MET A 1 -9.00 -34.64 -14.66
C MET A 1 -9.47 -35.03 -13.28
N ARG A 2 -8.52 -35.32 -12.41
CA ARG A 2 -8.73 -35.60 -10.98
C ARG A 2 -8.32 -34.38 -10.15
N ILE A 3 -8.98 -34.17 -9.02
CA ILE A 3 -8.67 -33.13 -8.04
C ILE A 3 -8.28 -33.76 -6.71
N LEU A 4 -7.30 -33.17 -6.05
CA LEU A 4 -7.03 -33.36 -4.63
C LEU A 4 -6.86 -32.00 -3.96
N ILE A 5 -6.98 -31.94 -2.64
CA ILE A 5 -6.72 -30.73 -1.87
C ILE A 5 -5.50 -30.93 -0.96
N GLU A 6 -4.61 -29.95 -0.95
CA GLU A 6 -3.46 -29.87 -0.06
C GLU A 6 -3.86 -29.98 1.43
N GLU A 7 -3.11 -30.76 2.21
CA GLU A 7 -3.30 -30.97 3.67
C GLU A 7 -4.71 -31.46 4.09
N TYR A 8 -5.54 -31.90 3.13
CA TYR A 8 -6.77 -32.63 3.43
C TYR A 8 -6.45 -34.10 3.76
N ARG A 9 -7.20 -34.65 4.71
CA ARG A 9 -7.04 -36.04 5.15
C ARG A 9 -8.05 -36.91 4.41
N TYR A 10 -7.59 -37.62 3.38
CA TYR A 10 -8.40 -38.58 2.64
C TYR A 10 -8.28 -39.96 3.28
N GLN A 11 -9.33 -40.77 3.21
CA GLN A 11 -9.17 -42.20 3.47
C GLN A 11 -8.40 -42.84 2.32
N ALA A 12 -7.45 -43.74 2.62
CA ALA A 12 -6.61 -44.38 1.58
C ALA A 12 -7.44 -45.04 0.46
N GLN A 13 -8.63 -45.54 0.77
CA GLN A 13 -9.54 -46.18 -0.18
C GLN A 13 -10.06 -45.19 -1.24
N ASP A 14 -10.32 -43.94 -0.87
CA ASP A 14 -10.93 -42.93 -1.76
C ASP A 14 -9.94 -42.39 -2.79
N VAL A 15 -8.65 -42.38 -2.46
CA VAL A 15 -7.58 -41.81 -3.31
C VAL A 15 -6.69 -42.86 -3.97
N ARG A 16 -6.93 -44.15 -3.72
CA ARG A 16 -6.17 -45.27 -4.29
C ARG A 16 -6.09 -45.21 -5.81
N ASP A 17 -7.20 -44.88 -6.47
CA ASP A 17 -7.30 -44.79 -7.94
C ASP A 17 -6.98 -43.38 -8.47
N THR A 18 -6.28 -42.57 -7.68
CA THR A 18 -5.94 -41.18 -8.01
C THR A 18 -4.45 -40.88 -7.80
N ILE A 19 -3.83 -41.37 -6.72
CA ILE A 19 -2.45 -41.04 -6.36
C ILE A 19 -1.53 -42.25 -6.55
N HIS A 20 -0.54 -42.11 -7.42
CA HIS A 20 0.59 -43.04 -7.51
C HIS A 20 1.88 -42.28 -7.82
N GLY A 21 2.98 -42.67 -7.17
CA GLY A 21 4.32 -42.14 -7.46
C GLY A 21 4.62 -40.75 -6.88
N ILE A 22 3.81 -40.27 -5.92
CA ILE A 22 4.08 -39.07 -5.10
C ILE A 22 4.16 -39.51 -3.64
N ASP A 23 5.08 -38.90 -2.88
CA ASP A 23 5.19 -39.08 -1.44
C ASP A 23 3.92 -38.54 -0.76
N ALA A 24 2.95 -39.42 -0.52
CA ALA A 24 1.78 -39.11 0.29
C ALA A 24 2.03 -39.58 1.72
N LEU A 25 1.73 -38.73 2.70
CA LEU A 25 1.91 -39.09 4.11
C LEU A 25 0.71 -39.93 4.56
N GLU A 26 0.94 -41.21 4.81
CA GLU A 26 -0.02 -42.12 5.42
C GLU A 26 0.16 -42.12 6.94
N ASN A 27 -0.92 -41.88 7.69
CA ASN A 27 -0.90 -41.95 9.15
C ASN A 27 -1.23 -43.38 9.64
N ILE A 28 -1.06 -43.63 10.94
CA ILE A 28 -1.33 -44.93 11.58
C ILE A 28 -2.81 -45.35 11.41
N GLU A 29 -3.70 -44.39 11.16
CA GLU A 29 -5.15 -44.58 11.01
C GLU A 29 -5.57 -44.87 9.55
N GLY A 30 -4.63 -44.95 8.60
CA GLY A 30 -4.91 -45.24 7.19
C GLY A 30 -5.41 -44.03 6.39
N GLU A 31 -5.22 -42.81 6.90
CA GLU A 31 -5.49 -41.57 6.19
C GLU A 31 -4.26 -41.10 5.43
N VAL A 32 -4.50 -40.60 4.22
CA VAL A 32 -3.49 -40.09 3.30
C VAL A 32 -3.65 -38.58 3.15
N SER A 33 -2.55 -37.85 3.33
CA SER A 33 -2.48 -36.40 3.11
C SER A 33 -1.39 -36.04 2.10
N VAL A 34 -1.69 -35.04 1.27
CA VAL A 34 -0.79 -34.59 0.21
C VAL A 34 -0.36 -33.15 0.51
N ASN A 35 0.94 -32.90 0.57
CA ASN A 35 1.48 -31.57 0.89
C ASN A 35 1.87 -30.76 -0.35
N TYR A 36 1.61 -31.30 -1.55
CA TYR A 36 1.99 -30.66 -2.79
C TYR A 36 0.87 -29.76 -3.32
N VAL A 37 1.22 -28.73 -4.08
CA VAL A 37 0.28 -27.94 -4.87
C VAL A 37 0.77 -27.85 -6.30
N GLY A 38 -0.14 -28.00 -7.25
CA GLY A 38 0.17 -27.89 -8.68
C GLY A 38 -0.39 -29.04 -9.50
N TYR A 39 0.21 -29.23 -10.67
CA TYR A 39 -0.31 -30.07 -11.74
C TYR A 39 0.68 -31.17 -12.10
N TYR A 40 0.19 -32.41 -12.24
CA TYR A 40 0.98 -33.47 -12.83
C TYR A 40 0.11 -34.48 -13.58
N PHE A 41 0.71 -35.14 -14.56
CA PHE A 41 0.08 -36.28 -15.23
C PHE A 41 0.44 -37.57 -14.49
N ASN A 42 -0.55 -38.38 -14.09
CA ASN A 42 -0.25 -39.68 -13.48
C ASN A 42 -0.13 -40.75 -14.58
N ASN A 43 1.09 -41.27 -14.79
CA ASN A 43 1.36 -42.31 -15.80
C ASN A 43 0.92 -43.73 -15.38
N HIS A 44 0.42 -43.93 -14.16
CA HIS A 44 -0.02 -45.24 -13.70
C HIS A 44 -1.21 -45.74 -14.53
N PRO A 45 -1.25 -47.02 -14.95
CA PRO A 45 -2.32 -47.57 -15.78
C PRO A 45 -3.73 -47.36 -15.24
N ASP A 46 -3.90 -47.37 -13.92
CA ASP A 46 -5.21 -47.27 -13.26
C ASP A 46 -5.74 -45.83 -13.22
N VAL A 47 -4.85 -44.84 -13.33
CA VAL A 47 -5.20 -43.42 -13.30
C VAL A 47 -5.18 -42.84 -14.71
N TYR A 48 -4.02 -42.91 -15.37
CA TYR A 48 -3.73 -42.40 -16.72
C TYR A 48 -4.46 -41.10 -17.07
N ASP A 49 -4.43 -40.15 -16.14
CA ASP A 49 -5.14 -38.88 -16.20
C ASP A 49 -4.31 -37.79 -15.48
N CYS A 50 -4.65 -36.54 -15.75
CA CYS A 50 -4.14 -35.41 -15.00
C CYS A 50 -4.68 -35.42 -13.57
N VAL A 51 -3.81 -35.16 -12.61
CA VAL A 51 -4.16 -34.88 -11.21
C VAL A 51 -3.75 -33.44 -10.90
N PHE A 52 -4.72 -32.64 -10.46
CA PHE A 52 -4.49 -31.27 -10.01
C PHE A 52 -4.68 -31.20 -8.50
N ILE A 53 -3.62 -30.81 -7.78
CA ILE A 53 -3.67 -30.65 -6.33
C ILE A 53 -3.88 -29.17 -6.04
N LEU A 54 -5.07 -28.88 -5.52
CA LEU A 54 -5.55 -27.54 -5.24
C LEU A 54 -4.99 -27.02 -3.91
N PRO A 55 -4.73 -25.71 -3.79
CA PRO A 55 -4.29 -25.09 -2.56
C PRO A 55 -5.37 -25.19 -1.45
N LYS A 56 -4.97 -25.43 -0.19
CA LYS A 56 -5.86 -25.60 0.97
C LYS A 56 -6.76 -24.41 1.32
N VAL A 57 -6.51 -23.21 0.78
CA VAL A 57 -7.37 -22.02 0.94
C VAL A 57 -8.81 -22.25 0.43
N LEU A 58 -9.00 -23.21 -0.48
CA LEU A 58 -10.31 -23.63 -0.97
C LEU A 58 -11.15 -24.40 0.07
N LEU A 59 -10.53 -24.88 1.14
CA LEU A 59 -11.22 -25.53 2.24
C LEU A 59 -11.79 -24.48 3.19
N GLU A 60 -13.08 -24.61 3.45
CA GLU A 60 -13.77 -23.88 4.49
C GLU A 60 -14.21 -24.84 5.58
N VAL A 61 -13.90 -24.50 6.83
CA VAL A 61 -14.36 -25.26 7.98
C VAL A 61 -15.73 -24.74 8.39
N LYS A 62 -16.77 -25.55 8.18
CA LYS A 62 -18.16 -25.25 8.56
C LYS A 62 -18.73 -26.41 9.37
N ASP A 63 -19.27 -26.10 10.54
CA ASP A 63 -19.83 -27.09 11.48
C ASP A 63 -18.88 -28.27 11.79
N GLY A 64 -17.57 -27.97 11.89
CA GLY A 64 -16.53 -28.97 12.15
C GLY A 64 -16.17 -29.88 10.96
N ARG A 65 -16.71 -29.61 9.77
CA ARG A 65 -16.38 -30.32 8.52
C ARG A 65 -15.63 -29.40 7.57
N GLU A 66 -14.65 -29.96 6.88
CA GLU A 66 -13.92 -29.23 5.82
C GLU A 66 -14.64 -29.45 4.49
N LEU A 67 -15.09 -28.35 3.87
CA LEU A 67 -15.87 -28.36 2.63
C LEU A 67 -15.22 -27.48 1.58
N VAL A 68 -15.28 -27.89 0.32
CA VAL A 68 -14.89 -27.08 -0.84
C VAL A 68 -16.10 -26.28 -1.32
N PHE A 69 -15.88 -24.99 -1.59
CA PHE A 69 -16.95 -24.03 -1.90
C PHE A 69 -18.06 -23.93 -0.82
N GLY A 70 -17.77 -24.41 0.40
CA GLY A 70 -18.73 -24.48 1.51
C GLY A 70 -19.88 -25.48 1.28
N GLN A 71 -19.80 -26.34 0.26
CA GLN A 71 -20.90 -27.20 -0.19
C GLN A 71 -20.52 -28.67 -0.28
N TYR A 72 -19.34 -28.98 -0.82
CA TYR A 72 -18.97 -30.35 -1.19
C TYR A 72 -17.87 -30.88 -0.30
N ARG A 73 -17.90 -32.18 0.02
CA ARG A 73 -16.76 -32.82 0.66
C ARG A 73 -15.67 -33.06 -0.38
N PRO A 74 -14.37 -32.93 -0.04
CA PRO A 74 -13.29 -33.14 -0.99
C PRO A 74 -13.32 -34.51 -1.69
N GLU A 75 -13.86 -35.55 -1.04
CA GLU A 75 -14.04 -36.90 -1.58
C GLU A 75 -15.05 -36.94 -2.73
N ASP A 76 -16.10 -36.12 -2.66
CA ASP A 76 -17.19 -36.11 -3.65
C ASP A 76 -16.78 -35.46 -4.97
N ILE A 77 -15.67 -34.71 -4.99
CA ILE A 77 -15.23 -33.91 -6.15
C ILE A 77 -13.89 -34.36 -6.73
N ILE A 78 -13.37 -35.52 -6.31
CA ILE A 78 -12.11 -36.08 -6.82
C ILE A 78 -12.13 -36.20 -8.35
N CYS A 79 -13.29 -36.51 -8.94
CA CYS A 79 -13.45 -36.62 -10.39
C CYS A 79 -14.23 -35.43 -10.96
N ILE A 80 -13.64 -34.70 -11.91
CA ILE A 80 -14.39 -33.76 -12.74
C ILE A 80 -14.78 -34.45 -14.05
N ASN A 81 -15.99 -35.02 -14.05
CA ASN A 81 -16.66 -35.59 -15.22
C ASN A 81 -18.08 -35.01 -15.35
N GLU A 82 -18.88 -35.59 -16.25
CA GLU A 82 -20.30 -35.20 -16.43
C GLU A 82 -21.11 -35.42 -15.15
N ASP A 83 -20.83 -36.49 -14.40
CA ASP A 83 -21.51 -36.87 -13.15
C ASP A 83 -21.05 -36.07 -11.92
N SER A 84 -20.05 -35.19 -12.08
CA SER A 84 -19.51 -34.41 -10.97
C SER A 84 -20.58 -33.46 -10.39
N PRO A 85 -20.70 -33.36 -9.06
CA PRO A 85 -21.73 -32.56 -8.39
C PRO A 85 -21.51 -31.04 -8.54
N LEU A 86 -20.38 -30.64 -9.11
CA LEU A 86 -19.99 -29.24 -9.34
C LEU A 86 -20.84 -28.60 -10.44
N THR A 87 -21.18 -27.32 -10.25
CA THR A 87 -21.83 -26.52 -11.29
C THR A 87 -20.87 -26.24 -12.45
N GLU A 88 -21.40 -25.92 -13.63
CA GLU A 88 -20.58 -25.53 -14.78
C GLU A 88 -19.70 -24.30 -14.52
N GLU A 89 -20.17 -23.38 -13.68
CA GLU A 89 -19.39 -22.23 -13.24
C GLU A 89 -18.20 -22.64 -12.36
N GLN A 90 -18.40 -23.52 -11.39
CA GLN A 90 -17.34 -24.05 -10.53
C GLN A 90 -16.33 -24.89 -11.33
N LYS A 91 -16.79 -25.71 -12.29
CA LYS A 91 -15.90 -26.46 -13.20
C LYS A 91 -15.02 -25.49 -14.01
N ASN A 92 -15.62 -24.46 -14.62
CA ASN A 92 -14.90 -23.42 -15.35
C ASN A 92 -13.91 -22.67 -14.46
N PHE A 93 -14.28 -22.36 -13.22
CA PHE A 93 -13.41 -21.73 -12.24
C PHE A 93 -12.18 -22.59 -11.96
N ILE A 94 -12.34 -23.89 -11.69
CA ILE A 94 -11.21 -24.80 -11.42
C ILE A 94 -10.27 -24.88 -12.62
N TYR A 95 -10.80 -24.94 -13.83
CA TYR A 95 -9.97 -24.92 -15.04
C TYR A 95 -9.18 -23.61 -15.18
N ASP A 96 -9.83 -22.45 -15.04
CA ASP A 96 -9.15 -21.16 -15.12
C ASP A 96 -8.13 -21.00 -13.96
N PHE A 97 -8.46 -21.49 -12.78
CA PHE A 97 -7.61 -21.46 -11.59
C PHE A 97 -6.38 -22.36 -11.71
N SER A 98 -6.50 -23.52 -12.37
CA SER A 98 -5.36 -24.40 -12.66
C SER A 98 -4.27 -23.71 -13.48
N VAL A 99 -4.70 -22.87 -14.44
CA VAL A 99 -3.79 -22.06 -15.26
C VAL A 99 -3.07 -21.03 -14.40
N TRP A 100 -3.78 -20.37 -13.47
CA TRP A 100 -3.20 -19.38 -12.58
C TRP A 100 -2.16 -19.97 -11.62
N ILE A 101 -2.46 -21.12 -11.02
CA ILE A 101 -1.51 -21.82 -10.14
C ILE A 101 -0.28 -22.25 -10.94
N TYR A 102 -0.47 -22.87 -12.11
CA TYR A 102 0.66 -23.23 -12.98
C TYR A 102 1.53 -22.01 -13.30
N ARG A 103 0.91 -20.89 -13.72
CA ARG A 103 1.64 -19.66 -14.04
C ARG A 103 2.36 -19.08 -12.83
N ALA A 104 1.74 -19.04 -11.66
CA ALA A 104 2.37 -18.56 -10.44
C ALA A 104 3.61 -19.40 -10.08
N VAL A 105 3.51 -20.73 -10.18
CA VAL A 105 4.65 -21.62 -9.91
C VAL A 105 5.75 -21.44 -10.97
N VAL A 106 5.41 -21.25 -12.25
CA VAL A 106 6.39 -20.96 -13.31
C VAL A 106 7.10 -19.62 -13.06
N VAL A 107 6.38 -18.58 -12.63
CA VAL A 107 6.99 -17.28 -12.28
C VAL A 107 7.92 -17.44 -11.09
N PHE A 108 7.47 -18.14 -10.04
CA PHE A 108 8.28 -18.45 -8.86
C PHE A 108 9.55 -19.22 -9.21
N TYR A 109 9.43 -20.27 -10.01
CA TYR A 109 10.55 -21.13 -10.42
C TYR A 109 11.59 -20.40 -11.27
N ASN A 110 11.16 -19.48 -12.13
CA ASN A 110 12.07 -18.72 -12.99
C ASN A 110 12.75 -17.54 -12.27
N ASP A 111 12.28 -17.17 -11.07
CA ASP A 111 12.90 -16.14 -10.28
C ASP A 111 14.10 -16.69 -9.50
N LYS A 112 15.29 -16.19 -9.82
CA LYS A 112 16.57 -16.65 -9.24
C LYS A 112 16.71 -16.40 -7.75
N ARG A 113 15.86 -15.57 -7.15
CA ARG A 113 15.86 -15.26 -5.71
C ARG A 113 15.19 -16.35 -4.89
N ASN A 114 14.32 -17.12 -5.52
CA ASN A 114 13.52 -18.13 -4.85
C ASN A 114 14.24 -19.47 -4.80
N ASP A 115 13.91 -20.27 -3.79
CA ASP A 115 14.40 -21.64 -3.70
C ASP A 115 13.67 -22.54 -4.71
N SER A 116 14.24 -22.65 -5.91
CA SER A 116 13.72 -23.52 -6.97
C SER A 116 13.70 -25.02 -6.60
N SER A 117 14.41 -25.46 -5.54
CA SER A 117 14.49 -26.87 -5.15
C SER A 117 13.17 -27.44 -4.61
N ILE A 118 12.26 -26.56 -4.16
CA ILE A 118 10.92 -26.96 -3.71
C ILE A 118 9.99 -27.33 -4.87
N VAL A 119 10.35 -26.92 -6.10
CA VAL A 119 9.55 -27.15 -7.30
C VAL A 119 10.04 -28.40 -8.00
N TYR A 120 9.17 -29.39 -8.10
CA TYR A 120 9.38 -30.56 -8.94
C TYR A 120 8.88 -30.29 -10.35
N HIS A 121 9.81 -30.06 -11.26
CA HIS A 121 9.54 -29.87 -12.68
C HIS A 121 10.08 -31.03 -13.52
N ARG A 122 9.20 -31.73 -14.26
CA ARG A 122 9.59 -32.80 -15.17
C ARG A 122 8.82 -32.70 -16.48
N LYS A 123 9.52 -32.49 -17.59
CA LYS A 123 8.94 -32.61 -18.92
C LYS A 123 8.99 -34.08 -19.35
N MET A 124 7.83 -34.70 -19.58
CA MET A 124 7.77 -36.06 -20.12
C MET A 124 7.36 -36.03 -21.59
N ALA A 125 8.25 -36.49 -22.46
CA ALA A 125 7.90 -36.84 -23.83
C ALA A 125 7.05 -38.11 -23.81
N GLN A 126 5.93 -38.12 -24.54
CA GLN A 126 5.05 -39.27 -24.60
C GLN A 126 5.71 -40.38 -25.44
N VAL A 127 6.17 -41.45 -24.78
CA VAL A 127 6.83 -42.60 -25.47
C VAL A 127 5.82 -43.64 -25.98
N ASN A 128 4.54 -43.58 -25.59
CA ASN A 128 3.56 -44.62 -25.91
C ASN A 128 2.45 -44.14 -26.86
N LYS A 129 2.61 -44.43 -28.16
CA LYS A 129 1.65 -44.18 -29.27
C LYS A 129 0.34 -44.99 -29.22
N GLY A 130 -0.04 -45.60 -28.08
CA GLY A 130 -1.08 -46.64 -28.03
C GLY A 130 -2.28 -46.38 -27.11
N ARG A 131 -2.15 -45.54 -26.08
CA ARG A 131 -3.25 -45.27 -25.11
C ARG A 131 -3.63 -43.79 -25.17
N LYS A 132 -4.80 -43.51 -25.76
CA LYS A 132 -5.44 -42.20 -25.74
C LYS A 132 -5.78 -41.83 -24.29
N GLN A 133 -5.39 -40.63 -23.87
CA GLN A 133 -5.80 -40.03 -22.60
C GLN A 133 -7.32 -39.97 -22.52
N ARG A 134 -7.91 -40.07 -21.31
CA ARG A 134 -9.37 -39.97 -21.16
C ARG A 134 -9.88 -38.58 -21.55
N ASN A 135 -9.26 -37.49 -21.08
CA ASN A 135 -9.57 -36.10 -21.46
C ASN A 135 -8.35 -35.19 -21.27
N ASN A 136 -8.12 -34.22 -22.16
CA ASN A 136 -7.09 -33.19 -21.98
C ASN A 136 -7.56 -32.10 -21.03
N THR A 137 -6.66 -31.46 -20.30
CA THR A 137 -7.01 -30.30 -19.47
C THR A 137 -6.98 -29.02 -20.29
N PHE A 138 -7.66 -27.98 -19.79
CA PHE A 138 -7.60 -26.67 -20.42
C PHE A 138 -6.18 -26.12 -20.45
N LEU A 139 -5.40 -26.32 -19.37
CA LEU A 139 -3.99 -25.96 -19.30
C LEU A 139 -3.17 -26.65 -20.40
N ASP A 140 -3.36 -27.96 -20.62
CA ASP A 140 -2.66 -28.70 -21.68
C ASP A 140 -2.92 -28.08 -23.05
N ILE A 141 -4.16 -27.67 -23.33
CA ILE A 141 -4.51 -26.99 -24.59
C ILE A 141 -3.77 -25.66 -24.72
N LEU A 142 -3.72 -24.85 -23.66
CA LEU A 142 -3.01 -23.57 -23.69
C LEU A 142 -1.51 -23.77 -23.97
N LEU A 143 -0.88 -24.69 -23.26
CA LEU A 143 0.53 -25.03 -23.45
C LEU A 143 0.78 -25.55 -24.88
N SER A 144 -0.11 -26.40 -25.39
CA SER A 144 -0.01 -26.95 -26.73
C SER A 144 -0.19 -25.90 -27.83
N MET A 145 -1.03 -24.87 -27.60
CA MET A 145 -1.14 -23.75 -28.53
C MET A 145 0.13 -22.90 -28.59
N ILE A 146 0.73 -22.63 -27.43
CA ILE A 146 1.99 -21.87 -27.34
C ILE A 146 3.10 -22.65 -28.02
N GLN A 147 3.23 -23.94 -27.71
CA GLN A 147 4.21 -24.81 -28.34
C GLN A 147 3.98 -24.94 -29.85
N PHE A 148 2.73 -25.13 -30.29
CA PHE A 148 2.42 -25.17 -31.71
C PHE A 148 2.85 -23.87 -32.41
N ASN A 149 2.68 -22.72 -31.75
CA ASN A 149 3.14 -21.44 -32.28
C ASN A 149 4.67 -21.43 -32.45
N GLU A 150 5.41 -21.84 -31.42
CA GLU A 150 6.88 -21.88 -31.44
C GLU A 150 7.43 -22.84 -32.51
N ASP A 151 6.88 -24.06 -32.58
CA ASP A 151 7.34 -25.12 -33.48
C ASP A 151 7.00 -24.84 -34.97
N ASN A 152 5.98 -24.01 -35.23
CA ASN A 152 5.44 -23.81 -36.58
C ASN A 152 5.62 -22.38 -37.14
N GLN A 153 6.56 -21.59 -36.64
CA GLN A 153 6.86 -20.24 -37.16
C GLN A 153 7.11 -20.22 -38.68
N GLN A 154 7.87 -21.20 -39.20
CA GLN A 154 8.13 -21.32 -40.64
C GLN A 154 6.87 -21.58 -41.47
N PHE A 155 5.94 -22.37 -40.92
CA PHE A 155 4.66 -22.67 -41.56
C PHE A 155 3.79 -21.41 -41.67
N PHE A 156 3.71 -20.61 -40.60
CA PHE A 156 3.00 -19.32 -40.64
C PHE A 156 3.63 -18.36 -41.65
N MET A 157 4.95 -18.24 -41.65
CA MET A 157 5.66 -17.39 -42.60
C MET A 157 5.45 -17.83 -44.05
N TYR A 158 5.39 -19.14 -44.31
CA TYR A 158 5.06 -19.69 -45.63
C TYR A 158 3.64 -19.34 -46.06
N ILE A 159 2.64 -19.49 -45.18
CA ILE A 159 1.25 -19.12 -45.50
C ILE A 159 1.15 -17.61 -45.78
N ILE A 160 1.74 -16.77 -44.91
CA ILE A 160 1.79 -15.31 -45.08
C ILE A 160 2.44 -14.96 -46.42
N LYS A 161 3.61 -15.53 -46.70
CA LYS A 161 4.32 -15.32 -47.96
C LYS A 161 3.45 -15.72 -49.16
N ASN A 162 2.75 -16.84 -49.10
CA ASN A 162 1.90 -17.30 -50.21
C ASN A 162 0.65 -16.44 -50.42
N MET A 163 0.05 -15.93 -49.34
CA MET A 163 -1.06 -14.97 -49.45
C MET A 163 -0.62 -13.69 -50.15
N HIS A 164 0.56 -13.16 -49.80
CA HIS A 164 1.10 -11.95 -50.43
C HIS A 164 1.69 -12.22 -51.83
N ALA A 165 2.20 -13.42 -52.09
CA ALA A 165 2.78 -13.81 -53.38
C ALA A 165 1.73 -14.08 -54.46
N GLY A 166 0.43 -14.09 -54.12
CA GLY A 166 -0.64 -14.15 -55.10
C GLY A 166 -0.52 -15.35 -56.03
N PHE A 167 -0.71 -16.57 -55.51
CA PHE A 167 -1.03 -17.70 -56.38
C PHE A 167 -2.41 -17.47 -57.01
N ASN A 168 -2.50 -16.64 -58.06
CA ASN A 168 -3.56 -16.59 -59.07
C ASN A 168 -3.46 -15.28 -59.90
N LYS A 169 -2.90 -15.37 -61.12
CA LYS A 169 -2.90 -14.36 -62.21
C LYS A 169 -3.27 -12.93 -61.74
N ILE A 170 -2.25 -12.11 -61.44
CA ILE A 170 -2.41 -10.67 -61.14
C ILE A 170 -3.26 -10.02 -62.24
N ASN A 171 -4.28 -9.26 -61.85
CA ASN A 171 -4.99 -8.38 -62.75
C ASN A 171 -4.17 -7.10 -62.90
N TRP A 172 -3.17 -7.14 -63.78
CA TRP A 172 -2.29 -6.00 -64.03
C TRP A 172 -3.07 -4.73 -64.37
N THR A 173 -4.13 -4.84 -65.16
CA THR A 173 -4.98 -3.70 -65.52
C THR A 173 -5.61 -3.04 -64.29
N ARG A 174 -6.19 -3.81 -63.36
CA ARG A 174 -6.74 -3.25 -62.10
C ARG A 174 -5.66 -2.79 -61.13
N THR A 175 -4.50 -3.44 -61.12
CA THR A 175 -3.37 -3.10 -60.25
C THR A 175 -2.78 -1.74 -60.62
N ILE A 176 -2.51 -1.53 -61.91
CA ILE A 176 -2.00 -0.26 -62.45
C ILE A 176 -2.98 0.89 -62.14
N VAL A 177 -4.28 0.65 -62.20
CA VAL A 177 -5.32 1.67 -61.94
C VAL A 177 -5.50 1.98 -60.45
N ARG A 178 -5.40 0.98 -59.57
CA ARG A 178 -5.77 1.13 -58.15
C ARG A 178 -4.60 1.37 -57.20
N THR A 179 -3.37 1.06 -57.63
CA THR A 179 -2.20 1.11 -56.75
C THR A 179 -1.08 1.91 -57.39
N ASN A 180 -0.42 2.74 -56.59
CA ASN A 180 0.71 3.55 -57.03
C ASN A 180 1.96 2.66 -57.14
N ALA A 181 2.68 2.79 -58.25
CA ALA A 181 3.96 2.11 -58.45
C ALA A 181 5.09 2.89 -57.78
N VAL A 182 6.03 2.17 -57.17
CA VAL A 182 7.33 2.72 -56.78
C VAL A 182 8.31 2.40 -57.90
N VAL A 183 8.93 3.42 -58.50
CA VAL A 183 9.89 3.23 -59.59
C VAL A 183 11.29 3.18 -59.00
N GLN A 184 11.97 2.05 -59.17
CA GLN A 184 13.36 1.85 -58.77
C GLN A 184 14.09 1.12 -59.90
N ASP A 185 15.28 1.59 -60.27
CA ASP A 185 16.12 1.00 -61.34
C ASP A 185 15.38 0.77 -62.66
N ASN A 186 14.70 1.81 -63.16
CA ASN A 186 13.89 1.77 -64.39
C ASN A 186 12.77 0.71 -64.41
N SER A 187 12.44 0.13 -63.25
CA SER A 187 11.40 -0.89 -63.09
C SER A 187 10.30 -0.41 -62.16
N ALA A 188 9.05 -0.52 -62.61
CA ALA A 188 7.88 -0.16 -61.80
C ALA A 188 7.50 -1.33 -60.88
N ILE A 189 7.62 -1.13 -59.56
CA ILE A 189 7.30 -2.12 -58.53
C ILE A 189 5.96 -1.77 -57.90
N TYR A 190 4.99 -2.69 -57.99
CA TYR A 190 3.68 -2.55 -57.35
C TYR A 190 3.65 -3.37 -56.06
N VAL A 191 3.56 -2.68 -54.91
CA VAL A 191 3.63 -3.31 -53.58
C VAL A 191 2.35 -4.11 -53.24
N ASN A 192 1.19 -3.69 -53.76
CA ASN A 192 -0.12 -4.28 -53.44
C ASN A 192 -0.90 -4.72 -54.70
N PRO A 193 -0.50 -5.82 -55.37
CA PRO A 193 -1.16 -6.27 -56.60
C PRO A 193 -2.62 -6.73 -56.40
N VAL A 194 -3.48 -6.45 -57.39
CA VAL A 194 -4.91 -6.84 -57.39
C VAL A 194 -5.10 -8.14 -58.18
N ASN A 195 -5.60 -9.21 -57.54
CA ASN A 195 -5.73 -10.54 -58.16
C ASN A 195 -7.02 -10.73 -59.02
N LYS A 196 -6.98 -11.60 -60.05
CA LYS A 196 -8.13 -11.89 -60.94
C LYS A 196 -9.22 -12.77 -60.32
N LYS A 197 -8.86 -13.72 -59.44
CA LYS A 197 -9.81 -14.53 -58.67
C LYS A 197 -9.82 -14.05 -57.22
N ARG A 198 -11.01 -13.79 -56.68
CA ARG A 198 -11.22 -13.59 -55.24
C ARG A 198 -11.22 -14.97 -54.58
N GLN A 199 -10.04 -15.56 -54.37
CA GLN A 199 -9.95 -16.75 -53.52
C GLN A 199 -10.29 -16.29 -52.10
N ILE A 200 -11.32 -16.88 -51.50
CA ILE A 200 -11.70 -16.54 -50.13
C ILE A 200 -10.57 -17.01 -49.22
N ASN A 201 -10.03 -16.09 -48.43
CA ASN A 201 -8.80 -16.28 -47.65
C ASN A 201 -9.12 -17.08 -46.36
N PHE A 202 -9.48 -18.35 -46.49
CA PHE A 202 -9.92 -19.18 -45.35
C PHE A 202 -8.78 -19.50 -44.37
N ASP A 203 -7.55 -19.56 -44.86
CA ASP A 203 -6.34 -19.71 -44.03
C ASP A 203 -6.09 -18.44 -43.21
N GLU A 204 -6.35 -17.25 -43.78
CA GLU A 204 -6.27 -15.98 -43.05
C GLU A 204 -7.26 -15.96 -41.87
N GLU A 205 -8.49 -16.42 -42.08
CA GLU A 205 -9.50 -16.43 -41.01
C GLU A 205 -9.10 -17.36 -39.84
N LEU A 206 -8.60 -18.57 -40.11
CA LEU A 206 -8.13 -19.47 -39.05
C LEU A 206 -6.92 -18.90 -38.31
N LEU A 207 -5.98 -18.29 -39.04
CA LEU A 207 -4.82 -17.63 -38.46
C LEU A 207 -5.21 -16.44 -37.60
N VAL A 208 -6.15 -15.60 -38.04
CA VAL A 208 -6.68 -14.49 -37.25
C VAL A 208 -7.29 -15.03 -35.95
N ILE A 209 -8.09 -16.09 -35.99
CA ILE A 209 -8.66 -16.71 -34.78
C ILE A 209 -7.54 -17.22 -33.87
N PHE A 210 -6.57 -17.97 -34.40
CA PHE A 210 -5.46 -18.52 -33.64
C PHE A 210 -4.60 -17.44 -32.96
N PHE A 211 -4.14 -16.44 -33.71
CA PHE A 211 -3.34 -15.35 -33.15
C PHE A 211 -4.17 -14.46 -32.20
N SER A 212 -5.48 -14.38 -32.38
CA SER A 212 -6.37 -13.72 -31.41
C SER A 212 -6.46 -14.52 -30.11
N ILE A 213 -6.51 -15.86 -30.16
CA ILE A 213 -6.44 -16.73 -28.99
C ILE A 213 -5.10 -16.55 -28.27
N LEU A 214 -3.99 -16.59 -29.01
CA LEU A 214 -2.65 -16.36 -28.45
C LEU A 214 -2.51 -14.98 -27.77
N ASN A 215 -3.03 -13.92 -28.40
CA ASN A 215 -3.06 -12.59 -27.80
C ASN A 215 -3.89 -12.58 -26.51
N TYR A 216 -5.04 -13.26 -26.51
CA TYR A 216 -5.87 -13.40 -25.32
C TYR A 216 -5.17 -14.19 -24.20
N ILE A 217 -4.45 -15.26 -24.52
CA ILE A 217 -3.68 -16.05 -23.55
C ILE A 217 -2.58 -15.19 -22.91
N ASN A 218 -1.88 -14.37 -23.71
CA ASN A 218 -0.91 -13.41 -23.23
C ASN A 218 -1.57 -12.34 -22.33
N GLU A 219 -2.59 -11.64 -22.84
CA GLU A 219 -3.25 -10.56 -22.09
C GLU A 219 -3.93 -11.03 -20.80
N ARG A 220 -4.57 -12.20 -20.83
CA ARG A 220 -5.32 -12.75 -19.70
C ARG A 220 -4.44 -13.47 -18.70
N TYR A 221 -3.51 -14.34 -19.13
CA TYR A 221 -2.75 -15.23 -18.25
C TYR A 221 -1.24 -14.92 -18.19
N GLY A 222 -0.75 -13.96 -18.97
CA GLY A 222 0.65 -13.52 -18.96
C GLY A 222 1.63 -14.55 -19.52
N PHE A 223 1.19 -15.46 -20.39
CA PHE A 223 2.14 -16.33 -21.11
C PHE A 223 2.93 -15.53 -22.15
N PRO A 224 4.24 -15.77 -22.28
CA PRO A 224 5.03 -15.17 -23.35
C PRO A 224 4.59 -15.77 -24.68
N VAL A 225 4.21 -14.94 -25.64
CA VAL A 225 3.83 -15.40 -26.98
C VAL A 225 4.40 -14.49 -28.05
N ASN A 226 5.05 -15.09 -29.04
CA ASN A 226 5.59 -14.40 -30.20
C ASN A 226 4.53 -14.35 -31.31
N ILE A 227 3.98 -13.16 -31.57
CA ILE A 227 3.01 -12.91 -32.64
C ILE A 227 3.73 -12.11 -33.74
N ASN A 228 4.29 -12.81 -34.72
CA ASN A 228 5.11 -12.22 -35.80
C ASN A 228 4.28 -11.86 -37.06
N CYS A 229 3.01 -11.51 -36.88
CA CYS A 229 2.08 -11.30 -37.99
C CYS A 229 1.24 -10.02 -37.81
N ASN A 230 1.16 -9.21 -38.87
CA ASN A 230 0.42 -7.94 -38.89
C ASN A 230 -1.08 -8.12 -39.17
N TYR A 231 -1.71 -9.16 -38.61
CA TYR A 231 -3.16 -9.33 -38.74
C TYR A 231 -3.92 -8.38 -37.81
N GLU A 232 -5.09 -7.91 -38.26
CA GLU A 232 -6.04 -7.25 -37.38
C GLU A 232 -6.68 -8.29 -36.46
N LEU A 233 -6.14 -8.41 -35.24
CA LEU A 233 -6.60 -9.39 -34.27
C LEU A 233 -7.97 -9.01 -33.68
N ILE A 234 -8.76 -10.03 -33.37
CA ILE A 234 -10.02 -9.88 -32.65
C ILE A 234 -9.68 -9.65 -31.17
N ARG A 235 -9.97 -8.47 -30.65
CA ARG A 235 -9.63 -8.07 -29.27
C ARG A 235 -10.86 -7.62 -28.46
N GLY A 236 -10.69 -7.55 -27.14
CA GLY A 236 -11.66 -7.00 -26.20
C GLY A 236 -13.03 -7.68 -26.26
N ARG A 237 -14.10 -6.89 -26.24
CA ARG A 237 -15.50 -7.40 -26.22
C ARG A 237 -15.82 -8.32 -27.39
N LYS A 238 -15.26 -8.05 -28.57
CA LYS A 238 -15.46 -8.92 -29.75
C LYS A 238 -14.92 -10.33 -29.49
N PHE A 239 -13.73 -10.44 -28.88
CA PHE A 239 -13.14 -11.73 -28.56
C PHE A 239 -13.86 -12.43 -27.39
N LEU A 240 -14.36 -11.67 -26.41
CA LEU A 240 -15.18 -12.25 -25.34
C LEU A 240 -16.44 -12.92 -25.90
N ASN A 241 -17.07 -12.38 -26.95
CA ASN A 241 -18.18 -13.05 -27.62
C ASN A 241 -17.75 -14.38 -28.28
N TYR A 242 -16.53 -14.47 -28.81
CA TYR A 242 -15.97 -15.72 -29.33
C TYR A 242 -15.80 -16.76 -28.21
N VAL A 243 -15.28 -16.35 -27.06
CA VAL A 243 -15.15 -17.21 -25.87
C VAL A 243 -16.51 -17.67 -25.35
N ASN A 244 -17.53 -16.81 -25.42
CA ASN A 244 -18.90 -17.10 -24.97
C ASN A 244 -19.74 -17.94 -25.96
N GLY A 245 -19.08 -18.67 -26.86
CA GLY A 245 -19.71 -19.70 -27.71
C GLY A 245 -19.67 -19.41 -29.21
N TYR A 246 -19.54 -18.15 -29.64
CA TYR A 246 -19.48 -17.83 -31.07
C TYR A 246 -18.27 -18.46 -31.76
N GLY A 247 -17.14 -18.60 -31.05
CA GLY A 247 -15.92 -19.21 -31.59
C GLY A 247 -16.12 -20.65 -32.05
N LYS A 248 -16.89 -21.46 -31.31
CA LYS A 248 -17.22 -22.84 -31.71
C LYS A 248 -18.04 -22.88 -32.99
N ILE A 249 -19.10 -22.07 -33.04
CA ILE A 249 -19.99 -21.97 -34.19
C ILE A 249 -19.20 -21.55 -35.42
N ARG A 250 -18.33 -20.53 -35.26
CA ARG A 250 -17.52 -20.02 -36.36
C ARG A 250 -16.51 -21.06 -36.87
N LEU A 251 -15.83 -21.76 -35.96
CA LEU A 251 -14.90 -22.84 -36.33
C LEU A 251 -15.61 -23.99 -37.05
N GLN A 252 -16.81 -24.38 -36.64
CA GLN A 252 -17.59 -25.41 -37.34
C GLN A 252 -17.96 -24.99 -38.77
N GLN A 253 -18.28 -23.72 -39.00
CA GLN A 253 -18.59 -23.18 -40.35
C GLN A 253 -17.39 -23.24 -41.31
N ILE A 254 -16.17 -23.23 -40.78
CA ILE A 254 -14.94 -23.24 -41.59
C ILE A 254 -14.26 -24.61 -41.64
N LYS A 255 -14.72 -25.61 -40.87
CA LYS A 255 -14.11 -26.94 -40.73
C LYS A 255 -13.74 -27.63 -42.06
N TYR A 256 -14.64 -27.61 -43.04
CA TYR A 256 -14.48 -28.35 -44.31
C TYR A 256 -13.58 -27.65 -45.34
N LYS A 257 -12.85 -26.60 -44.95
CA LYS A 257 -12.10 -25.74 -45.87
C LYS A 257 -10.59 -25.95 -45.83
N TYR A 258 -10.10 -26.82 -44.95
CA TYR A 258 -8.67 -27.06 -44.72
C TYR A 258 -8.26 -28.45 -45.21
N PHE A 259 -7.16 -28.52 -45.99
CA PHE A 259 -6.67 -29.76 -46.62
C PHE A 259 -5.27 -30.19 -46.12
N SER A 260 -4.59 -29.34 -45.35
CA SER A 260 -3.28 -29.64 -44.77
C SER A 260 -3.42 -30.19 -43.35
N ASP A 261 -2.68 -31.24 -43.01
CA ASP A 261 -2.65 -31.84 -41.67
C ASP A 261 -2.33 -30.81 -40.58
N LYS A 262 -1.42 -29.87 -40.85
CA LYS A 262 -1.09 -28.79 -39.92
C LYS A 262 -2.25 -27.81 -39.71
N ALA A 263 -3.00 -27.50 -40.77
CA ALA A 263 -4.16 -26.62 -40.68
C ALA A 263 -5.32 -27.29 -39.93
N LEU A 264 -5.51 -28.61 -40.11
CA LEU A 264 -6.47 -29.39 -39.34
C LEU A 264 -6.08 -29.44 -37.86
N GLN A 265 -4.80 -29.69 -37.55
CA GLN A 265 -4.29 -29.66 -36.17
C GLN A 265 -4.54 -28.30 -35.51
N LEU A 266 -4.25 -27.21 -36.23
CA LEU A 266 -4.51 -25.85 -35.76
C LEU A 266 -6.01 -25.61 -35.49
N TRP A 267 -6.88 -26.06 -36.39
CA TRP A 267 -8.33 -25.98 -36.20
C TRP A 267 -8.78 -26.75 -34.95
N HIS A 268 -8.26 -27.96 -34.74
CA HIS A 268 -8.58 -28.78 -33.57
C HIS A 268 -8.15 -28.11 -32.26
N LEU A 269 -6.96 -27.51 -32.21
CA LEU A 269 -6.51 -26.73 -31.05
C LEU A 269 -7.44 -25.54 -30.80
N CYS A 270 -7.71 -24.71 -31.81
CA CYS A 270 -8.62 -23.57 -31.71
C CYS A 270 -10.01 -23.99 -31.21
N TYR A 271 -10.53 -25.11 -31.72
CA TYR A 271 -11.83 -25.64 -31.31
C TYR A 271 -11.81 -26.08 -29.83
N ALA A 272 -10.78 -26.81 -29.42
CA ALA A 272 -10.64 -27.30 -28.06
C ALA A 272 -10.52 -26.15 -27.03
N PHE A 273 -9.88 -25.05 -27.40
CA PHE A 273 -9.81 -23.84 -26.57
C PHE A 273 -11.20 -23.24 -26.33
N PHE A 274 -12.01 -23.04 -27.37
CA PHE A 274 -13.38 -22.53 -27.19
C PHE A 274 -14.29 -23.56 -26.52
N ASP A 275 -14.00 -24.85 -26.69
CA ASP A 275 -14.66 -25.94 -25.97
C ASP A 275 -14.27 -26.06 -24.50
N ARG A 276 -13.22 -25.35 -24.07
CA ARG A 276 -12.62 -25.45 -22.73
C ARG A 276 -12.34 -26.91 -22.32
N ALA A 277 -11.95 -27.73 -23.30
CA ALA A 277 -11.65 -29.15 -23.12
C ALA A 277 -12.80 -30.06 -22.64
N LYS A 278 -14.07 -29.63 -22.67
CA LYS A 278 -15.17 -30.47 -22.14
C LYS A 278 -15.30 -31.82 -22.86
N ASN A 279 -15.05 -31.86 -24.18
CA ASN A 279 -15.31 -33.06 -25.00
C ASN A 279 -14.19 -33.44 -25.98
N VAL A 280 -13.00 -32.84 -25.91
CA VAL A 280 -11.98 -33.01 -26.96
C VAL A 280 -10.73 -33.72 -26.44
N THR A 281 -10.50 -34.94 -26.93
CA THR A 281 -9.25 -35.67 -26.76
C THR A 281 -8.29 -35.34 -27.92
N ILE A 282 -7.18 -34.67 -27.62
CA ILE A 282 -6.07 -34.42 -28.58
C ILE A 282 -4.84 -35.17 -28.08
N ASP A 283 -4.09 -35.84 -28.94
CA ASP A 283 -2.80 -36.43 -28.56
C ASP A 283 -1.76 -35.32 -28.43
N LEU A 284 -1.48 -34.89 -27.20
CA LEU A 284 -0.54 -33.82 -26.89
C LEU A 284 0.79 -34.47 -26.50
N GLY A 285 1.76 -34.45 -27.40
CA GLY A 285 3.02 -35.21 -27.32
C GLY A 285 3.97 -34.87 -26.16
N GLN A 286 3.67 -33.86 -25.35
CA GLN A 286 4.44 -33.48 -24.16
C GLN A 286 3.53 -33.27 -22.96
N LYS A 287 3.94 -33.86 -21.83
CA LYS A 287 3.24 -33.76 -20.55
C LYS A 287 4.15 -33.05 -19.56
N ASP A 288 3.65 -31.96 -18.99
CA ASP A 288 4.42 -31.16 -18.04
C ASP A 288 4.04 -31.50 -16.61
N TYR A 289 5.04 -31.68 -15.76
CA TYR A 289 4.88 -31.90 -14.32
C TYR A 289 5.37 -30.62 -13.65
N LEU A 290 4.52 -30.02 -12.82
CA LEU A 290 4.87 -28.85 -12.04
C LEU A 290 4.17 -28.90 -10.68
N LEU A 291 4.90 -29.39 -9.68
CA LEU A 291 4.43 -29.51 -8.30
C LEU A 291 5.33 -28.73 -7.36
N VAL A 292 4.75 -28.13 -6.33
CA VAL A 292 5.46 -27.43 -5.26
C VAL A 292 5.29 -28.21 -3.97
N LYS A 293 6.38 -28.53 -3.28
CA LYS A 293 6.37 -29.26 -2.00
C LYS A 293 5.75 -28.50 -0.83
N ASN A 294 5.88 -27.18 -0.82
CA ASN A 294 5.37 -26.32 0.24
C ASN A 294 4.88 -25.02 -0.39
N PHE A 295 3.55 -24.86 -0.49
CA PHE A 295 2.97 -23.68 -1.09
C PHE A 295 3.01 -22.44 -0.18
N ASN A 296 3.26 -22.60 1.13
CA ASN A 296 3.44 -21.46 2.03
C ASN A 296 4.60 -20.57 1.55
N ILE A 297 5.73 -21.18 1.15
CA ILE A 297 6.91 -20.46 0.64
C ILE A 297 6.59 -19.72 -0.67
N VAL A 298 5.79 -20.33 -1.55
CA VAL A 298 5.34 -19.67 -2.79
C VAL A 298 4.41 -18.50 -2.47
N PHE A 299 3.52 -18.66 -1.49
CA PHE A 299 2.64 -17.58 -1.06
C PHE A 299 3.40 -16.42 -0.40
N GLU A 300 4.38 -16.70 0.46
CA GLU A 300 5.31 -15.72 1.02
C GLU A 300 5.99 -14.93 -0.11
N ALA A 301 6.59 -15.62 -1.08
CA ALA A 301 7.23 -14.98 -2.23
C ALA A 301 6.27 -14.14 -3.10
N ILE A 302 5.00 -14.56 -3.21
CA ILE A 302 3.95 -13.77 -3.88
C ILE A 302 3.74 -12.45 -3.14
N ILE A 303 3.55 -12.50 -1.82
CA ILE A 303 3.31 -11.29 -1.01
C ILE A 303 4.56 -10.39 -0.98
N ASP A 304 5.74 -10.97 -0.86
CA ASP A 304 7.02 -10.25 -0.90
C ASP A 304 7.20 -9.47 -2.19
N GLU A 305 6.93 -10.09 -3.35
CA GLU A 305 7.07 -9.39 -4.62
C GLU A 305 6.04 -8.24 -4.73
N LEU A 306 4.82 -8.48 -4.27
CA LEU A 306 3.71 -7.55 -4.43
C LEU A 306 3.71 -6.39 -3.42
N ILE A 307 4.25 -6.56 -2.21
CA ILE A 307 4.22 -5.55 -1.14
C ILE A 307 5.63 -5.19 -0.66
N GLY A 308 6.51 -6.19 -0.51
CA GLY A 308 7.86 -6.04 0.00
C GLY A 308 8.83 -5.26 -0.90
N GLU A 309 10.01 -4.99 -0.37
CA GLU A 309 11.18 -4.51 -1.14
C GLU A 309 11.93 -5.74 -1.65
N THR A 310 12.35 -5.73 -2.92
CA THR A 310 12.89 -6.95 -3.52
C THR A 310 14.38 -7.11 -3.20
N GLY A 311 14.72 -8.06 -2.33
CA GLY A 311 16.10 -8.52 -2.09
C GLY A 311 16.84 -7.89 -0.91
N GLU A 312 16.23 -6.94 -0.21
CA GLU A 312 16.88 -6.12 0.82
C GLU A 312 16.28 -6.38 2.21
N VAL A 313 16.27 -7.65 2.65
CA VAL A 313 16.21 -7.91 4.10
C VAL A 313 17.62 -7.66 4.65
N PRO A 314 17.79 -6.83 5.70
CA PRO A 314 19.10 -6.58 6.30
C PRO A 314 19.84 -7.86 6.68
N ALA A 315 21.15 -7.92 6.44
CA ALA A 315 22.00 -9.05 6.81
C ALA A 315 21.89 -9.35 8.31
N GLY A 316 21.86 -8.31 9.15
CA GLY A 316 21.66 -8.44 10.59
C GLY A 316 20.28 -8.97 11.00
N LEU A 317 19.28 -8.94 10.11
CA LEU A 317 17.95 -9.54 10.32
C LEU A 317 17.79 -10.90 9.64
N LYS A 318 18.66 -11.27 8.69
CA LYS A 318 18.69 -12.59 8.02
C LYS A 318 19.29 -13.68 8.92
N LYS A 319 20.31 -13.36 9.72
CA LYS A 319 21.00 -14.31 10.63
C LYS A 319 20.77 -13.92 12.09
N GLN A 320 19.55 -14.06 12.58
CA GLN A 320 19.28 -13.81 14.01
C GLN A 320 19.78 -15.00 14.85
N GLU A 321 20.32 -14.74 16.05
CA GLU A 321 20.79 -15.79 16.99
C GLU A 321 19.66 -16.74 17.43
N ASP A 322 18.41 -16.27 17.37
CA ASP A 322 17.16 -17.03 17.64
C ASP A 322 16.68 -17.82 16.39
N GLY A 323 17.34 -17.68 15.23
CA GLY A 323 16.99 -18.39 13.99
C GLY A 323 15.66 -17.97 13.35
N LYS A 324 15.04 -16.88 13.82
CA LYS A 324 13.78 -16.36 13.29
C LYS A 324 14.02 -15.27 12.24
N MET A 325 13.20 -15.22 11.20
CA MET A 325 13.33 -14.27 10.09
C MET A 325 12.02 -13.49 9.93
N VAL A 326 12.13 -12.20 9.61
CA VAL A 326 10.96 -11.39 9.24
C VAL A 326 10.62 -11.72 7.79
N ASP A 327 9.38 -12.15 7.54
CA ASP A 327 8.92 -12.50 6.19
C ASP A 327 8.93 -11.26 5.29
N HIS A 328 8.16 -10.22 5.67
CA HIS A 328 7.98 -9.01 4.86
C HIS A 328 8.60 -7.81 5.57
N ILE A 329 9.56 -7.14 4.92
CA ILE A 329 10.08 -5.84 5.36
C ILE A 329 10.20 -4.89 4.16
N TYR A 330 9.79 -3.64 4.36
CA TYR A 330 9.97 -2.59 3.36
C TYR A 330 9.98 -1.20 4.00
N THR A 331 10.44 -0.22 3.25
CA THR A 331 10.41 1.19 3.66
C THR A 331 9.22 1.92 3.05
N TYR A 332 8.55 2.73 3.86
CA TYR A 332 7.48 3.61 3.40
C TYR A 332 7.31 4.80 4.35
N LYS A 333 6.43 5.73 4.00
CA LYS A 333 6.23 6.99 4.72
C LYS A 333 5.82 6.77 6.20
N GLY A 334 6.37 7.58 7.10
CA GLY A 334 6.13 7.52 8.55
C GLY A 334 4.67 7.68 9.00
N LEU A 335 4.29 7.13 10.16
CA LEU A 335 2.90 7.26 10.66
C LEU A 335 2.59 8.66 11.21
N ALA A 336 3.54 9.29 11.91
CA ALA A 336 3.33 10.55 12.63
C ALA A 336 3.60 11.81 11.79
N THR A 337 4.36 11.70 10.71
CA THR A 337 4.85 12.85 9.95
C THR A 337 3.98 13.17 8.74
N HIS A 338 3.81 14.47 8.48
CA HIS A 338 3.45 14.95 7.15
C HIS A 338 4.62 14.76 6.17
N ASP A 339 5.85 14.94 6.66
CA ASP A 339 7.08 14.81 5.90
C ASP A 339 7.28 13.36 5.43
N ASP A 340 7.86 13.20 4.24
CA ASP A 340 8.11 11.91 3.58
C ASP A 340 9.31 11.16 4.20
N ILE A 341 9.46 11.25 5.52
CA ILE A 341 10.48 10.52 6.29
C ILE A 341 10.11 9.03 6.26
N PRO A 342 10.99 8.16 5.73
CA PRO A 342 10.70 6.74 5.64
C PRO A 342 10.85 6.06 7.00
N ILE A 343 10.05 5.03 7.23
CA ILE A 343 10.13 4.10 8.36
C ILE A 343 10.02 2.66 7.85
N TYR A 344 10.42 1.70 8.67
CA TYR A 344 10.24 0.28 8.35
C TYR A 344 8.81 -0.16 8.61
N TYR A 345 8.24 -0.85 7.65
CA TYR A 345 7.02 -1.63 7.78
C TYR A 345 7.41 -3.09 7.80
N ILE A 346 6.83 -3.84 8.75
CA ILE A 346 7.10 -5.27 8.88
C ILE A 346 5.80 -6.06 8.83
N GLY A 347 5.88 -7.27 8.31
CA GLY A 347 4.73 -8.12 8.25
C GLY A 347 5.05 -9.59 8.10
N ASP A 348 4.00 -10.38 8.23
CA ASP A 348 4.02 -11.82 8.10
C ASP A 348 2.80 -12.27 7.29
N SER A 349 3.00 -13.22 6.38
CA SER A 349 1.94 -13.73 5.52
C SER A 349 1.52 -15.12 5.95
N LYS A 350 0.22 -15.35 6.07
CA LYS A 350 -0.36 -16.62 6.48
C LYS A 350 -1.24 -17.23 5.40
N TYR A 351 -0.90 -18.48 5.08
CA TYR A 351 -1.58 -19.32 4.11
C TYR A 351 -2.32 -20.45 4.84
N TYR A 352 -3.56 -20.18 5.27
CA TYR A 352 -4.38 -21.12 6.06
C TYR A 352 -5.65 -21.54 5.31
N LYS A 353 -6.30 -22.60 5.81
CA LYS A 353 -7.69 -22.92 5.47
C LYS A 353 -8.60 -21.73 5.81
N ARG A 354 -9.66 -21.53 5.04
CA ARG A 354 -10.57 -20.39 5.20
C ARG A 354 -11.14 -20.38 6.62
N ASN A 355 -11.28 -19.18 7.20
CA ASN A 355 -11.75 -18.93 8.57
C ASN A 355 -10.84 -19.43 9.72
N HIS A 356 -9.61 -19.89 9.45
CA HIS A 356 -8.67 -20.19 10.52
C HIS A 356 -8.22 -18.89 11.23
N PRO A 357 -8.30 -18.80 12.58
CA PRO A 357 -7.83 -17.63 13.32
C PRO A 357 -6.30 -17.61 13.42
N ILE A 358 -5.73 -16.42 13.65
CA ILE A 358 -4.29 -16.32 13.96
C ILE A 358 -4.06 -16.87 15.37
N GLY A 359 -3.13 -17.82 15.48
CA GLY A 359 -2.71 -18.40 16.75
C GLY A 359 -1.90 -17.42 17.61
N LYS A 360 -2.00 -17.54 18.93
CA LYS A 360 -1.25 -16.70 19.90
C LYS A 360 0.26 -16.75 19.68
N GLU A 361 0.79 -17.90 19.26
CA GLU A 361 2.21 -18.07 18.96
C GLU A 361 2.65 -17.21 17.77
N SER A 362 1.82 -17.08 16.73
CA SER A 362 2.12 -16.22 15.58
C SER A 362 2.19 -14.76 16.01
N VAL A 363 1.24 -14.31 16.83
CA VAL A 363 1.23 -12.94 17.39
C VAL A 363 2.48 -12.68 18.24
N ALA A 364 2.86 -13.63 19.12
CA ALA A 364 4.06 -13.50 19.94
C ALA A 364 5.35 -13.45 19.11
N LYS A 365 5.45 -14.27 18.05
CA LYS A 365 6.55 -14.20 17.08
C LYS A 365 6.63 -12.83 16.42
N GLN A 366 5.48 -12.28 16.01
CA GLN A 366 5.41 -10.98 15.35
C GLN A 366 5.83 -9.81 16.24
N PHE A 367 5.52 -9.85 17.53
CA PHE A 367 6.05 -8.89 18.50
C PHE A 367 7.56 -9.03 18.71
N THR A 368 8.08 -10.26 18.69
CA THR A 368 9.52 -10.52 18.77
C THR A 368 10.25 -9.91 17.57
N TYR A 369 9.70 -10.05 16.37
CA TYR A 369 10.25 -9.44 15.16
C TYR A 369 10.34 -7.92 15.23
N ALA A 370 9.29 -7.27 15.72
CA ALA A 370 9.31 -5.82 15.90
C ALA A 370 10.45 -5.37 16.84
N ARG A 371 10.65 -6.07 17.97
CA ARG A 371 11.75 -5.79 18.90
C ARG A 371 13.12 -5.99 18.25
N ASN A 372 13.29 -7.06 17.47
CA ASN A 372 14.54 -7.36 16.79
C ASN A 372 14.89 -6.29 15.74
N VAL A 373 13.89 -5.77 15.02
CA VAL A 373 14.06 -4.67 14.06
C VAL A 373 14.47 -3.37 14.77
N ILE A 374 13.85 -3.05 15.91
CA ILE A 374 14.26 -1.88 16.72
C ILE A 374 15.71 -2.04 17.16
N GLN A 375 16.07 -3.20 17.71
CA GLN A 375 17.43 -3.46 18.21
C GLN A 375 18.47 -3.41 17.08
N TRP A 376 18.16 -4.00 15.92
CA TRP A 376 19.03 -3.94 14.74
C TRP A 376 19.23 -2.51 14.26
N ASN A 377 18.15 -1.71 14.14
CA ASN A 377 18.27 -0.29 13.77
C ASN A 377 19.13 0.49 14.78
N LEU A 378 18.96 0.26 16.08
CA LEU A 378 19.83 0.89 17.09
C LEU A 378 21.30 0.49 16.90
N ASN A 379 21.57 -0.79 16.68
CA ASN A 379 22.94 -1.27 16.43
C ASN A 379 23.52 -0.62 15.17
N LEU A 380 22.72 -0.43 14.11
CA LEU A 380 23.15 0.22 12.87
C LEU A 380 23.73 1.62 13.12
N PHE A 381 23.10 2.41 14.00
CA PHE A 381 23.53 3.77 14.32
C PHE A 381 24.51 3.88 15.50
N MET A 382 24.52 2.92 16.42
CA MET A 382 25.35 2.96 17.65
C MET A 382 26.65 2.16 17.56
N LYS A 383 26.68 1.07 16.79
CA LYS A 383 27.83 0.17 16.62
C LYS A 383 28.34 0.25 15.19
N GLY A 384 29.07 1.32 14.87
CA GLY A 384 29.82 1.40 13.61
C GLY A 384 31.09 0.58 13.71
N ASP A 385 31.03 -0.73 13.41
CA ASP A 385 32.24 -1.52 13.20
C ASP A 385 32.60 -1.50 11.72
N GLU A 386 33.58 -0.66 11.37
CA GLU A 386 34.12 -0.59 10.01
C GLU A 386 34.86 -1.87 9.59
N ASN A 387 34.94 -2.91 10.42
CA ASN A 387 35.48 -4.22 10.03
C ASN A 387 34.39 -5.27 9.79
N ASP A 388 33.13 -4.99 10.14
CA ASP A 388 32.00 -5.88 9.91
C ASP A 388 31.40 -5.65 8.50
N GLU A 389 31.56 -6.64 7.62
CA GLU A 389 31.05 -6.58 6.24
C GLU A 389 29.51 -6.58 6.18
N ASP A 390 28.85 -7.30 7.10
CA ASP A 390 27.38 -7.35 7.18
C ASP A 390 26.84 -5.98 7.63
N TRP A 391 27.49 -5.34 8.62
CA TRP A 391 27.15 -3.97 9.04
C TRP A 391 27.36 -2.96 7.91
N LYS A 392 28.49 -3.01 7.19
CA LYS A 392 28.74 -2.09 6.04
C LYS A 392 27.69 -2.24 4.95
N SER A 393 27.31 -3.48 4.64
CA SER A 393 26.24 -3.76 3.70
C SER A 393 24.94 -3.13 4.18
N ASP A 394 24.55 -3.38 5.43
CA ASP A 394 23.31 -2.83 5.99
C ASP A 394 23.33 -1.30 6.05
N TRP A 395 24.46 -0.69 6.43
CA TRP A 395 24.62 0.76 6.45
C TRP A 395 24.44 1.38 5.07
N ASN A 396 25.00 0.77 4.03
CA ASN A 396 24.90 1.30 2.68
C ASN A 396 23.48 1.24 2.11
N HIS A 397 22.70 0.20 2.46
CA HIS A 397 21.35 0.00 1.92
C HIS A 397 20.25 0.64 2.79
N PHE A 398 20.41 0.72 4.12
CA PHE A 398 19.31 1.08 5.03
C PHE A 398 19.49 2.38 5.81
N LYS A 399 20.61 3.10 5.68
CA LYS A 399 20.85 4.39 6.37
C LYS A 399 19.84 5.49 6.06
N GLU A 400 19.07 5.35 4.97
CA GLU A 400 18.04 6.33 4.60
C GLU A 400 16.88 6.38 5.60
N VAL A 401 16.63 5.28 6.32
CA VAL A 401 15.67 5.27 7.42
C VAL A 401 16.37 5.79 8.68
N PRO A 402 15.87 6.87 9.32
CA PRO A 402 16.49 7.41 10.51
C PRO A 402 16.51 6.42 11.67
N LYS A 403 17.33 6.74 12.67
CA LYS A 403 17.32 6.06 13.95
C LYS A 403 15.92 6.13 14.57
N LEU A 404 15.37 4.97 14.91
CA LEU A 404 14.00 4.86 15.41
C LEU A 404 13.83 5.45 16.82
N ARG A 405 14.88 5.45 17.63
CA ARG A 405 14.90 6.10 18.95
C ARG A 405 15.36 7.53 18.81
N ASP A 406 14.54 8.46 19.27
CA ASP A 406 14.93 9.85 19.42
C ASP A 406 15.91 10.03 20.59
N ASP A 407 16.97 10.81 20.38
CA ASP A 407 18.00 11.08 21.39
C ASP A 407 17.59 12.14 22.42
N VAL A 408 16.54 12.92 22.14
CA VAL A 408 16.06 13.98 23.04
C VAL A 408 15.00 13.45 24.01
N THR A 409 13.95 12.85 23.49
CA THR A 409 12.81 12.35 24.27
C THR A 409 12.98 10.90 24.72
N GLU A 410 13.94 10.18 24.14
CA GLU A 410 14.09 8.72 24.24
C GLU A 410 12.85 7.94 23.77
N GLY A 411 11.92 8.61 23.08
CA GLY A 411 10.77 7.99 22.44
C GLY A 411 11.18 7.19 21.20
N TYR A 412 10.44 6.12 20.94
CA TYR A 412 10.60 5.26 19.78
C TYR A 412 9.53 5.57 18.75
N ASN A 413 9.92 5.67 17.49
CA ASN A 413 8.97 5.73 16.40
C ASN A 413 8.17 4.44 16.34
N VAL A 414 6.87 4.56 16.09
CA VAL A 414 5.96 3.43 16.02
C VAL A 414 6.25 2.65 14.73
N ILE A 415 6.60 1.36 14.85
CA ILE A 415 6.79 0.46 13.71
C ILE A 415 5.43 -0.13 13.30
N PRO A 416 4.92 0.18 12.10
CA PRO A 416 3.79 -0.51 11.50
C PRO A 416 4.08 -2.00 11.37
N ASN A 417 3.21 -2.82 11.96
CA ASN A 417 3.33 -4.26 11.90
C ASN A 417 1.99 -4.88 11.50
N PHE A 418 2.00 -5.88 10.63
CA PHE A 418 0.78 -6.45 10.09
C PHE A 418 0.86 -7.94 9.75
N PHE A 419 -0.31 -8.58 9.74
CA PHE A 419 -0.52 -9.91 9.15
C PHE A 419 -1.32 -9.80 7.87
N ILE A 420 -0.96 -10.61 6.88
CA ILE A 420 -1.77 -10.79 5.66
C ILE A 420 -2.21 -12.23 5.59
N SER A 421 -3.51 -12.47 5.66
CA SER A 421 -4.10 -13.80 5.45
C SER A 421 -4.77 -13.91 4.10
N ALA A 422 -4.53 -15.03 3.42
CA ALA A 422 -5.30 -15.40 2.25
C ALA A 422 -6.78 -15.65 2.61
N THR A 423 -7.70 -15.05 1.85
CA THR A 423 -9.12 -15.36 1.87
C THR A 423 -9.66 -15.49 0.44
N MET A 424 -10.91 -15.93 0.29
CA MET A 424 -11.61 -15.98 -0.98
C MET A 424 -13.00 -15.35 -0.84
N GLU A 425 -13.46 -14.72 -1.91
CA GLU A 425 -14.84 -14.21 -2.00
C GLU A 425 -15.80 -15.38 -2.31
N GLU A 426 -17.03 -15.31 -1.81
CA GLU A 426 -18.05 -16.35 -2.05
C GLU A 426 -18.44 -16.48 -3.52
N ASP A 427 -18.37 -15.38 -4.28
CA ASP A 427 -18.65 -15.34 -5.71
C ASP A 427 -17.47 -15.81 -6.59
N LEU A 428 -16.40 -16.33 -5.98
CA LEU A 428 -15.17 -16.78 -6.66
C LEU A 428 -14.54 -15.71 -7.55
N SER A 429 -14.78 -14.43 -7.25
CA SER A 429 -14.30 -13.33 -8.07
C SER A 429 -12.83 -13.01 -7.82
N TYR A 430 -12.14 -12.57 -8.88
CA TYR A 430 -10.77 -12.08 -8.86
C TYR A 430 -10.75 -10.56 -8.61
N ARG A 431 -11.61 -10.05 -7.72
CA ARG A 431 -11.64 -8.61 -7.40
C ARG A 431 -10.43 -8.24 -6.54
N ASP A 432 -9.94 -7.03 -6.77
CA ASP A 432 -8.89 -6.40 -5.96
C ASP A 432 -9.44 -6.03 -4.57
N THR A 433 -9.55 -7.05 -3.71
CA THR A 433 -9.98 -6.91 -2.33
C THR A 433 -8.80 -7.12 -1.39
N ILE A 434 -8.48 -6.06 -0.64
CA ILE A 434 -7.67 -6.13 0.57
C ILE A 434 -8.39 -5.30 1.63
N ARG A 435 -8.63 -5.89 2.80
CA ARG A 435 -9.36 -5.22 3.88
C ARG A 435 -8.87 -5.66 5.24
N LEU A 436 -9.11 -4.84 6.26
CA LEU A 436 -8.99 -5.28 7.65
C LEU A 436 -9.88 -6.50 7.85
N THR A 437 -9.36 -7.50 8.56
CA THR A 437 -10.08 -8.76 8.76
C THR A 437 -11.43 -8.51 9.42
N GLU A 438 -12.41 -9.34 9.09
CA GLU A 438 -13.71 -9.34 9.78
C GLU A 438 -13.71 -10.27 11.00
N LYS A 439 -12.61 -10.99 11.23
CA LYS A 439 -12.43 -11.88 12.38
C LYS A 439 -12.42 -11.07 13.69
N LYS A 440 -12.72 -11.76 14.81
CA LYS A 440 -12.84 -11.14 16.15
C LYS A 440 -11.63 -10.28 16.55
N ASN A 441 -10.42 -10.70 16.19
CA ASN A 441 -9.18 -10.03 16.58
C ASN A 441 -8.55 -9.35 15.36
N LYS A 442 -8.95 -8.10 15.11
CA LYS A 442 -8.42 -7.27 14.00
C LYS A 442 -7.10 -6.58 14.35
N TYR A 443 -6.93 -6.32 15.64
CA TYR A 443 -5.79 -5.63 16.21
C TYR A 443 -5.23 -6.45 17.36
N PHE A 444 -3.91 -6.52 17.44
CA PHE A 444 -3.18 -7.09 18.55
C PHE A 444 -2.27 -6.02 19.12
N THR A 445 -2.35 -5.78 20.42
CA THR A 445 -1.46 -4.84 21.11
C THR A 445 -0.68 -5.57 22.19
N SER A 446 0.56 -5.15 22.39
CA SER A 446 1.42 -5.59 23.47
C SER A 446 2.07 -4.33 24.03
N ASP A 447 1.71 -3.97 25.26
CA ASP A 447 2.17 -2.75 25.90
C ASP A 447 2.72 -3.13 27.28
N GLN A 448 3.93 -2.67 27.63
CA GLN A 448 4.48 -2.86 28.97
C GLN A 448 4.01 -1.77 29.95
N PHE A 449 3.83 -0.55 29.44
CA PHE A 449 3.44 0.62 30.21
C PHE A 449 2.20 1.27 29.59
N SER A 450 1.21 1.58 30.43
CA SER A 450 0.01 2.30 30.00
C SER A 450 0.34 3.73 29.60
N ASN A 451 -0.43 4.27 28.63
CA ASN A 451 -0.31 5.66 28.20
C ASN A 451 1.10 6.03 27.71
N ARG A 452 1.74 5.15 26.94
CA ARG A 452 3.07 5.38 26.32
C ARG A 452 3.12 4.80 24.90
N LEU A 453 2.63 5.56 23.91
CA LEU A 453 2.64 5.09 22.52
C LEU A 453 4.07 4.96 21.95
N PHE A 454 4.94 5.91 22.24
CA PHE A 454 6.31 5.98 21.73
C PHE A 454 7.29 5.22 22.64
N ASP A 455 6.83 4.14 23.27
CA ASP A 455 7.69 3.24 24.04
C ASP A 455 8.17 2.10 23.14
N ARG A 456 9.39 1.61 23.39
CA ARG A 456 9.96 0.47 22.65
C ARG A 456 9.06 -0.75 22.70
N ASP A 457 8.42 -0.97 23.85
CA ASP A 457 7.62 -2.14 24.15
C ASP A 457 6.12 -1.91 23.97
N THR A 458 5.72 -0.83 23.28
CA THR A 458 4.36 -0.59 22.79
C THR A 458 4.28 -0.98 21.32
N LEU A 459 3.77 -2.19 21.08
CA LEU A 459 3.73 -2.82 19.76
C LEU A 459 2.28 -3.06 19.34
N LEU A 460 1.98 -2.71 18.09
CA LEU A 460 0.67 -2.90 17.48
C LEU A 460 0.80 -3.80 16.25
N VAL A 461 -0.15 -4.71 16.04
CA VAL A 461 -0.22 -5.53 14.82
C VAL A 461 -1.63 -5.48 14.26
N CYS A 462 -1.76 -5.12 12.98
CA CYS A 462 -3.02 -5.13 12.25
C CYS A 462 -3.18 -6.40 11.42
N HIS A 463 -4.38 -6.98 11.36
CA HIS A 463 -4.65 -8.17 10.55
C HIS A 463 -5.49 -7.82 9.33
N TYR A 464 -4.93 -8.06 8.14
CA TYR A 464 -5.58 -7.88 6.85
C TYR A 464 -5.91 -9.23 6.19
N ASP A 465 -7.05 -9.29 5.54
CA ASP A 465 -7.43 -10.37 4.63
C ASP A 465 -7.27 -9.89 3.18
N VAL A 466 -6.64 -10.72 2.35
CA VAL A 466 -6.41 -10.45 0.93
C VAL A 466 -7.06 -11.52 0.06
N ASN A 467 -7.69 -11.12 -1.04
CA ASN A 467 -8.25 -12.07 -1.99
C ASN A 467 -7.13 -12.88 -2.66
N PHE A 468 -7.03 -14.15 -2.27
CA PHE A 468 -6.04 -15.11 -2.74
C PHE A 468 -6.04 -15.23 -4.27
N LEU A 469 -7.22 -15.32 -4.87
CA LEU A 469 -7.36 -15.45 -6.33
C LEU A 469 -6.74 -14.26 -7.05
N TYR A 470 -6.99 -13.05 -6.53
CA TYR A 470 -6.46 -11.82 -7.10
C TYR A 470 -4.94 -11.76 -7.00
N VAL A 471 -4.35 -11.97 -5.82
CA VAL A 471 -2.89 -11.86 -5.64
C VAL A 471 -2.13 -12.90 -6.46
N VAL A 472 -2.62 -14.13 -6.51
CA VAL A 472 -2.04 -15.20 -7.35
C VAL A 472 -2.09 -14.79 -8.82
N SER A 473 -3.24 -14.28 -9.30
CA SER A 473 -3.39 -13.87 -10.70
C SER A 473 -2.51 -12.66 -11.06
N LEU A 474 -2.39 -11.68 -10.16
CA LEU A 474 -1.57 -10.49 -10.36
C LEU A 474 -0.07 -10.85 -10.40
N TYR A 475 0.35 -11.77 -9.52
CA TYR A 475 1.70 -12.32 -9.51
C TYR A 475 2.00 -13.10 -10.80
N ALA A 476 1.13 -14.03 -11.14
CA ALA A 476 1.22 -14.93 -12.30
C ALA A 476 1.23 -14.19 -13.64
N LEU A 477 0.50 -13.06 -13.75
CA LEU A 477 0.50 -12.21 -14.95
C LEU A 477 1.89 -11.64 -15.27
N ASN A 478 2.75 -11.55 -14.26
CA ASN A 478 4.13 -11.07 -14.36
C ASN A 478 4.29 -9.68 -15.01
N ASN A 479 3.34 -8.78 -14.76
CA ASN A 479 3.38 -7.40 -15.27
C ASN A 479 3.89 -6.43 -14.19
N ARG A 480 5.12 -5.93 -14.37
CA ARG A 480 5.79 -5.03 -13.42
C ARG A 480 4.97 -3.79 -13.09
N SER A 481 4.40 -3.11 -14.09
CA SER A 481 3.65 -1.87 -13.86
C SER A 481 2.39 -2.08 -13.03
N LYS A 482 1.64 -3.17 -13.28
CA LYS A 482 0.46 -3.53 -12.49
C LYS A 482 0.83 -3.90 -11.05
N LYS A 483 1.88 -4.71 -10.85
CA LYS A 483 2.41 -5.06 -9.52
C LYS A 483 2.80 -3.80 -8.74
N GLU A 484 3.52 -2.87 -9.37
CA GLU A 484 3.96 -1.62 -8.75
C GLU A 484 2.80 -0.68 -8.37
N THR A 485 1.76 -0.65 -9.21
CA THR A 485 0.56 0.16 -8.95
C THR A 485 -0.19 -0.38 -7.75
N TRP A 486 -0.35 -1.70 -7.67
CA TRP A 486 -0.99 -2.37 -6.55
C TRP A 486 -0.17 -2.24 -5.26
N LYS A 487 1.16 -2.38 -5.33
CA LYS A 487 2.09 -2.15 -4.21
C LYS A 487 1.87 -0.79 -3.57
N LYS A 488 1.88 0.28 -4.37
CA LYS A 488 1.65 1.65 -3.88
C LYS A 488 0.28 1.83 -3.23
N LYS A 489 -0.77 1.25 -3.83
CA LYS A 489 -2.13 1.26 -3.28
C LYS A 489 -2.17 0.58 -1.90
N VAL A 490 -1.62 -0.63 -1.79
CA VAL A 490 -1.64 -1.41 -0.54
C VAL A 490 -0.83 -0.74 0.57
N ARG A 491 0.37 -0.24 0.28
CA ARG A 491 1.19 0.50 1.26
C ARG A 491 0.45 1.74 1.78
N GLY A 492 -0.30 2.43 0.92
CA GLY A 492 -1.19 3.53 1.32
C GLY A 492 -2.30 3.09 2.28
N ILE A 493 -3.03 2.02 1.94
CA ILE A 493 -4.09 1.45 2.78
C ILE A 493 -3.54 1.06 4.16
N PHE A 494 -2.38 0.40 4.22
CA PHE A 494 -1.78 -0.01 5.49
C PHE A 494 -1.45 1.20 6.36
N ARG A 495 -0.86 2.25 5.78
CA ARG A 495 -0.58 3.49 6.51
C ARG A 495 -1.86 4.13 7.06
N GLU A 496 -2.87 4.32 6.21
CA GLU A 496 -4.12 4.99 6.58
C GLU A 496 -4.89 4.24 7.67
N GLU A 497 -5.00 2.91 7.56
CA GLU A 497 -5.70 2.09 8.56
C GLU A 497 -4.96 2.05 9.90
N ILE A 498 -3.63 1.99 9.89
CA ILE A 498 -2.84 2.03 11.12
C ILE A 498 -2.94 3.41 11.79
N GLN A 499 -2.89 4.51 11.01
CA GLN A 499 -3.12 5.86 11.54
C GLN A 499 -4.52 5.98 12.14
N LYS A 500 -5.54 5.46 11.48
CA LYS A 500 -6.92 5.46 12.01
C LYS A 500 -7.01 4.72 13.34
N MET A 501 -6.46 3.51 13.43
CA MET A 501 -6.44 2.73 14.66
C MET A 501 -5.72 3.47 15.80
N LEU A 502 -4.56 4.08 15.50
CA LEU A 502 -3.84 4.89 16.48
C LEU A 502 -4.66 6.09 16.97
N GLN A 503 -5.35 6.79 16.07
CA GLN A 503 -6.21 7.93 16.42
C GLN A 503 -7.48 7.51 17.15
N GLU A 504 -7.94 6.27 17.03
CA GLU A 504 -9.05 5.75 17.83
C GLU A 504 -8.62 5.59 19.30
N ARG A 505 -7.40 5.10 19.55
CA ARG A 505 -6.86 4.84 20.90
C ARG A 505 -6.19 6.04 21.57
N TYR A 506 -5.47 6.86 20.81
CA TYR A 506 -4.68 7.97 21.32
C TYR A 506 -5.18 9.32 20.79
N GLN A 507 -5.03 10.34 21.62
CA GLN A 507 -5.20 11.73 21.27
C GLN A 507 -3.82 12.33 20.98
N PHE A 508 -3.68 12.96 19.81
CA PHE A 508 -2.40 13.49 19.34
C PHE A 508 -2.35 15.01 19.46
N TYR A 509 -1.21 15.49 19.92
CA TYR A 509 -0.89 16.91 20.04
C TYR A 509 0.45 17.21 19.40
N ALA A 510 0.57 18.37 18.78
CA ALA A 510 1.84 18.96 18.40
C ALA A 510 2.21 20.03 19.44
N MET A 511 3.49 20.07 19.81
CA MET A 511 3.98 21.07 20.75
C MET A 511 5.30 21.72 20.33
N THR A 512 5.49 22.97 20.74
CA THR A 512 6.76 23.69 20.63
C THR A 512 6.99 24.56 21.86
N ALA A 513 8.24 24.75 22.24
CA ALA A 513 8.58 25.55 23.43
C ALA A 513 8.17 27.02 23.24
N ARG A 514 7.78 27.68 24.32
CA ARG A 514 7.53 29.13 24.30
C ARG A 514 8.85 29.90 24.10
N PRO A 515 8.83 31.14 23.57
CA PRO A 515 10.05 31.85 23.14
C PRO A 515 11.11 32.10 24.24
N ASN A 516 10.74 32.01 25.51
CA ASN A 516 11.62 32.24 26.66
C ASN A 516 11.90 30.95 27.47
N GLU A 517 11.41 29.80 27.01
CA GLU A 517 11.53 28.51 27.69
C GLU A 517 12.54 27.63 26.97
N ASP A 518 13.35 26.90 27.73
CA ASP A 518 14.26 25.89 27.19
C ASP A 518 13.55 24.52 27.21
N GLY A 519 12.95 24.16 26.07
CA GLY A 519 12.21 22.91 25.93
C GLY A 519 13.06 21.66 26.17
N LEU A 520 14.34 21.67 25.77
CA LEU A 520 15.26 20.53 25.96
C LEU A 520 15.57 20.32 27.44
N LYS A 521 15.83 21.42 28.17
CA LYS A 521 16.07 21.37 29.61
C LYS A 521 14.82 20.88 30.37
N TYR A 522 13.64 21.34 29.97
CA TYR A 522 12.38 20.88 30.55
C TYR A 522 12.21 19.36 30.36
N ILE A 523 12.36 18.87 29.13
CA ILE A 523 12.21 17.44 28.80
C ILE A 523 13.16 16.58 29.65
N ARG A 524 14.42 16.99 29.79
CA ARG A 524 15.40 16.27 30.63
C ARG A 524 15.06 16.28 32.11
N THR A 525 14.47 17.37 32.61
CA THR A 525 14.12 17.51 34.04
C THR A 525 12.86 16.72 34.39
N HIS A 526 11.87 16.70 33.49
CA HIS A 526 10.58 16.03 33.66
C HIS A 526 10.49 14.69 32.93
N PHE A 527 11.64 14.07 32.65
CA PHE A 527 11.76 12.90 31.80
C PHE A 527 10.80 11.76 32.20
N GLN A 528 10.66 11.47 33.49
CA GLN A 528 9.80 10.38 33.98
C GLN A 528 8.31 10.56 33.63
N ASP A 529 7.84 11.81 33.57
CA ASP A 529 6.42 12.12 33.35
C ASP A 529 6.03 12.00 31.87
N ILE A 530 7.00 12.25 30.98
CA ILE A 530 6.83 12.35 29.52
C ILE A 530 7.40 11.17 28.73
N LEU A 531 8.19 10.30 29.37
CA LEU A 531 8.82 9.13 28.75
C LEU A 531 7.79 8.26 28.03
N GLY A 532 8.05 7.97 26.75
CA GLY A 532 7.18 7.15 25.90
C GLY A 532 5.86 7.83 25.49
N LYS A 533 5.58 9.05 25.95
CA LYS A 533 4.43 9.87 25.49
C LYS A 533 4.81 10.86 24.40
N MET A 534 6.09 11.24 24.35
CA MET A 534 6.62 12.21 23.40
C MET A 534 7.59 11.57 22.41
N TYR A 535 7.61 12.11 21.19
CA TYR A 535 8.56 11.78 20.13
C TYR A 535 8.81 13.01 19.25
N THR A 536 9.96 13.10 18.59
CA THR A 536 10.27 14.16 17.61
C THR A 536 10.21 13.60 16.18
N PRO A 537 9.03 13.50 15.58
CA PRO A 537 8.90 12.93 14.25
C PRO A 537 9.34 13.90 13.14
N PHE A 538 9.44 15.21 13.41
CA PHE A 538 9.57 16.25 12.38
C PHE A 538 11.03 16.63 12.10
N GLU A 539 11.32 17.09 10.88
CA GLU A 539 12.68 17.56 10.51
C GLU A 539 13.18 18.70 11.42
N ASN A 540 12.25 19.53 11.93
CA ASN A 540 12.58 20.59 12.87
C ASN A 540 12.52 20.07 14.32
N THR A 541 13.70 19.98 14.94
CA THR A 541 13.90 19.48 16.31
C THR A 541 13.19 20.29 17.41
N ASN A 542 12.59 21.43 17.09
CA ASN A 542 11.84 22.26 18.04
C ASN A 542 10.35 21.89 18.14
N TYR A 543 9.89 20.91 17.36
CA TYR A 543 8.52 20.42 17.36
C TYR A 543 8.47 18.98 17.88
N TYR A 544 7.55 18.73 18.80
CA TYR A 544 7.36 17.42 19.40
C TYR A 544 5.94 16.94 19.15
N SER A 545 5.77 15.65 18.94
CA SER A 545 4.48 14.97 18.95
C SER A 545 4.26 14.36 20.34
N LEU A 546 3.07 14.58 20.89
CA LEU A 546 2.62 14.00 22.15
C LEU A 546 1.39 13.13 21.85
N ALA A 547 1.44 11.89 22.30
CA ALA A 547 0.34 10.93 22.17
C ALA A 547 -0.14 10.51 23.56
N LEU A 548 -1.42 10.76 23.85
CA LEU A 548 -2.05 10.47 25.13
C LEU A 548 -3.18 9.47 24.95
N ASP A 549 -3.17 8.37 25.71
CA ASP A 549 -4.23 7.35 25.66
C ASP A 549 -5.54 7.96 26.13
N LYS A 550 -6.60 7.85 25.31
CA LYS A 550 -7.89 8.47 25.60
C LYS A 550 -8.57 7.95 26.87
N THR A 551 -8.15 6.79 27.37
CA THR A 551 -8.70 6.20 28.60
C THR A 551 -8.15 6.86 29.87
N ASP A 552 -6.98 7.51 29.81
CA ASP A 552 -6.28 8.05 30.97
C ASP A 552 -6.59 9.55 31.21
N VAL A 553 -7.88 9.89 31.21
CA VAL A 553 -8.37 11.29 31.13
C VAL A 553 -7.79 12.20 32.22
N ALA A 554 -7.85 11.80 33.50
CA ALA A 554 -7.44 12.65 34.61
C ALA A 554 -5.94 12.97 34.61
N ASN A 555 -5.09 11.97 34.36
CA ASN A 555 -3.64 12.18 34.29
C ASN A 555 -3.25 12.98 33.04
N ASN A 556 -3.97 12.79 31.93
CA ASN A 556 -3.77 13.55 30.71
C ASN A 556 -4.09 15.04 30.90
N GLU A 557 -5.19 15.38 31.58
CA GLU A 557 -5.56 16.76 31.87
C GLU A 557 -4.49 17.46 32.72
N GLN A 558 -4.03 16.81 33.80
CA GLN A 558 -2.98 17.35 34.66
C GLN A 558 -1.66 17.56 33.88
N LEU A 559 -1.26 16.60 33.05
CA LEU A 559 -0.06 16.72 32.23
C LEU A 559 -0.19 17.84 31.19
N LEU A 560 -1.35 17.96 30.53
CA LEU A 560 -1.59 19.01 29.55
C LEU A 560 -1.59 20.40 30.18
N GLU A 561 -2.14 20.56 31.38
CA GLU A 561 -2.08 21.82 32.13
C GLU A 561 -0.64 22.23 32.44
N GLU A 562 0.19 21.29 32.87
CA GLU A 562 1.60 21.55 33.16
C GLU A 562 2.38 21.88 31.88
N LEU A 563 2.25 21.06 30.83
CA LEU A 563 2.93 21.28 29.56
C LEU A 563 2.54 22.63 28.92
N ARG A 564 1.28 23.06 29.02
CA ARG A 564 0.81 24.35 28.47
C ARG A 564 1.45 25.57 29.12
N LYS A 565 2.04 25.45 30.32
CA LYS A 565 2.79 26.53 30.97
C LYS A 565 4.09 26.82 30.21
N HIS A 566 4.80 25.78 29.77
CA HIS A 566 6.12 25.89 29.14
C HIS A 566 6.08 25.78 27.61
N PHE A 567 5.08 25.10 27.06
CA PHE A 567 4.93 24.83 25.63
C PHE A 567 3.61 25.39 25.08
N TYR A 568 3.59 25.68 23.78
CA TYR A 568 2.34 25.73 23.03
C TYR A 568 1.96 24.30 22.68
N VAL A 569 0.83 23.81 23.21
CA VAL A 569 0.32 22.46 22.97
C VAL A 569 -1.01 22.56 22.24
N VAL A 570 -1.08 22.00 21.03
CA VAL A 570 -2.27 22.08 20.16
C VAL A 570 -2.59 20.68 19.63
N GLU A 571 -3.87 20.35 19.57
CA GLU A 571 -4.33 19.09 18.97
C GLU A 571 -3.90 19.03 17.50
N CYS A 572 -3.34 17.89 17.08
CA CYS A 572 -2.83 17.68 15.73
C CYS A 572 -3.00 16.22 15.36
N SER A 573 -3.80 15.93 14.34
CA SER A 573 -4.04 14.57 13.87
C SER A 573 -2.77 13.98 13.25
N LEU A 574 -2.69 12.66 13.14
CA LEU A 574 -1.57 11.99 12.46
C LEU A 574 -1.58 12.36 10.97
N GLY A 575 -0.41 12.76 10.45
CA GLY A 575 -0.24 13.18 9.05
C GLY A 575 -0.56 14.64 8.76
N ASP A 576 -1.14 15.38 9.72
CA ASP A 576 -1.30 16.83 9.62
C ASP A 576 0.04 17.56 9.76
N ASN A 577 0.13 18.76 9.17
CA ASN A 577 1.33 19.57 9.25
C ASN A 577 1.35 20.36 10.59
N PRO A 578 2.26 20.03 11.53
CA PRO A 578 2.30 20.65 12.85
C PRO A 578 2.65 22.15 12.80
N HIS A 579 3.46 22.58 11.82
CA HIS A 579 3.86 23.98 11.69
C HIS A 579 2.65 24.87 11.39
N LYS A 580 1.73 24.41 10.53
CA LYS A 580 0.51 25.16 10.19
C LYS A 580 -0.42 25.29 11.40
N VAL A 581 -0.60 24.21 12.15
CA VAL A 581 -1.47 24.17 13.33
C VAL A 581 -0.93 25.06 14.45
N ILE A 582 0.36 24.94 14.76
CA ILE A 582 1.01 25.71 15.83
C ILE A 582 1.16 27.19 15.47
N SER A 583 1.52 27.52 14.23
CA SER A 583 1.66 28.94 13.82
C SER A 583 0.35 29.72 13.94
N LYS A 584 -0.78 29.07 13.62
CA LYS A 584 -2.11 29.62 13.85
C LYS A 584 -2.36 29.86 15.34
N ALA A 585 -2.09 28.88 16.20
CA ALA A 585 -2.26 29.02 17.65
C ALA A 585 -1.36 30.12 18.26
N ILE A 586 -0.12 30.29 17.75
CA ILE A 586 0.78 31.37 18.18
C ILE A 586 0.27 32.74 17.72
N SER A 587 -0.31 32.83 16.52
CA SER A 587 -0.92 34.07 16.00
C SER A 587 -2.12 34.51 16.84
N ASP A 588 -2.93 33.55 17.29
CA ASP A 588 -4.15 33.81 18.07
C ASP A 588 -3.87 34.08 19.56
N ALA A 589 -2.65 33.81 20.05
CA ALA A 589 -2.26 34.04 21.44
C ALA A 589 -1.92 35.53 21.71
N PRO A 590 -2.42 36.12 22.82
CA PRO A 590 -2.07 37.49 23.19
C PRO A 590 -0.57 37.60 23.48
N ARG A 591 0.14 38.48 22.76
CA ARG A 591 1.59 38.71 22.95
C ARG A 591 1.81 39.56 24.21
N LEU A 592 2.49 38.99 25.21
CA LEU A 592 2.92 39.70 26.44
C LEU A 592 4.06 40.69 26.14
N ILE A 593 4.10 41.83 26.86
CA ILE A 593 5.25 42.76 26.85
C ILE A 593 6.50 42.02 27.32
N LYS A 594 7.60 42.17 26.57
CA LYS A 594 8.90 41.54 26.84
C LYS A 594 9.82 42.32 27.82
N GLU A 595 9.31 43.31 28.53
CA GLU A 595 10.14 44.21 29.36
C GLU A 595 10.12 43.85 30.85
N LYS A 596 11.11 44.38 31.60
CA LYS A 596 11.23 44.12 33.04
C LYS A 596 10.01 44.68 33.78
N PRO A 597 9.37 43.93 34.69
CA PRO A 597 8.13 44.35 35.38
C PRO A 597 8.26 45.67 36.16
N GLU A 598 9.48 45.99 36.61
CA GLU A 598 9.81 47.15 37.43
C GLU A 598 10.17 48.41 36.61
N GLU A 599 10.45 48.27 35.31
CA GLU A 599 10.87 49.39 34.48
C GLU A 599 9.68 50.32 34.20
N LYS A 600 9.83 51.60 34.56
CA LYS A 600 8.84 52.63 34.25
C LYS A 600 9.08 53.11 32.82
N ASN A 601 8.24 52.68 31.89
CA ASN A 601 8.36 52.97 30.45
C ASN A 601 7.00 53.17 29.76
N ILE A 602 5.89 53.06 30.50
CA ILE A 602 4.53 53.22 30.01
C ILE A 602 4.04 54.62 30.36
N LEU A 603 3.78 55.45 29.35
CA LEU A 603 3.18 56.76 29.55
C LEU A 603 1.66 56.65 29.69
N THR A 604 1.08 57.23 30.74
CA THR A 604 -0.37 57.32 30.91
C THR A 604 -0.94 58.54 30.19
N GLY A 605 -2.11 58.39 29.56
CA GLY A 605 -2.84 59.52 28.97
C GLY A 605 -4.34 59.39 29.17
N PHE A 606 -5.04 60.51 29.07
CA PHE A 606 -6.50 60.55 29.17
C PHE A 606 -7.12 60.85 27.81
N VAL A 607 -8.17 60.08 27.46
CA VAL A 607 -8.97 60.27 26.25
C VAL A 607 -10.40 60.53 26.69
N ARG A 608 -10.86 61.78 26.54
CA ARG A 608 -12.21 62.20 26.92
C ARG A 608 -13.22 61.70 25.89
N ARG A 609 -14.48 61.52 26.32
CA ARG A 609 -15.60 61.22 25.40
C ARG A 609 -15.80 62.32 24.35
N THR A 610 -15.39 63.54 24.65
CA THR A 610 -15.47 64.71 23.78
C THR A 610 -14.30 64.83 22.79
N ASP A 611 -13.24 64.02 22.93
CA ASP A 611 -12.08 64.12 22.05
C ASP A 611 -12.43 63.56 20.66
N PHE A 612 -12.00 64.26 19.61
CA PHE A 612 -12.29 63.89 18.21
C PHE A 612 -11.89 62.45 17.84
N TYR A 613 -10.82 61.94 18.46
CA TYR A 613 -10.32 60.59 18.20
C TYR A 613 -10.85 59.52 19.17
N TYR A 614 -11.79 59.85 20.06
CA TYR A 614 -12.34 58.93 21.08
C TYR A 614 -12.74 57.57 20.50
N LYS A 615 -13.52 57.56 19.40
CA LYS A 615 -13.98 56.34 18.76
C LYS A 615 -12.82 55.46 18.25
N LYS A 616 -11.74 56.08 17.75
CA LYS A 616 -10.55 55.33 17.31
C LYS A 616 -9.84 54.63 18.46
N TYR A 617 -9.88 55.20 19.66
CA TYR A 617 -9.33 54.55 20.86
C TYR A 617 -10.22 53.42 21.36
N MET A 618 -11.55 53.59 21.31
CA MET A 618 -12.51 52.52 21.62
C MET A 618 -12.40 51.32 20.66
N ASP A 619 -12.16 51.59 19.37
CA ASP A 619 -12.01 50.56 18.33
C ASP A 619 -10.56 50.05 18.19
N HIS A 620 -9.65 50.41 19.11
CA HIS A 620 -8.22 50.05 19.11
C HIS A 620 -7.41 50.42 17.84
N ASN A 621 -7.88 51.42 17.09
CA ASN A 621 -7.34 51.86 15.79
C ASN A 621 -6.66 53.24 15.84
N ALA A 622 -6.22 53.70 17.02
CA ALA A 622 -5.58 54.99 17.16
C ALA A 622 -4.13 54.98 16.65
N THR A 623 -3.76 55.98 15.84
CA THR A 623 -2.41 56.10 15.25
C THR A 623 -1.59 57.25 15.84
N SER A 624 -2.20 58.11 16.66
CA SER A 624 -1.50 59.19 17.35
C SER A 624 -2.24 59.66 18.60
N TYR A 625 -1.47 60.09 19.60
CA TYR A 625 -1.97 60.78 20.79
C TYR A 625 -1.34 62.17 20.89
N ILE A 626 -2.11 63.15 21.36
CA ILE A 626 -1.61 64.50 21.67
C ILE A 626 -1.89 64.76 23.14
N MET A 627 -0.84 65.04 23.90
CA MET A 627 -0.93 65.46 25.28
C MET A 627 -0.75 66.99 25.35
N GLU A 628 -1.80 67.69 25.77
CA GLU A 628 -1.87 69.17 25.78
C GLU A 628 -0.77 69.83 26.62
N LYS A 629 -0.24 69.11 27.63
CA LYS A 629 0.85 69.57 28.49
C LYS A 629 2.00 68.57 28.46
N ILE A 630 3.22 69.05 28.25
CA ILE A 630 4.41 68.20 28.30
C ILE A 630 4.68 67.83 29.78
N PRO A 631 4.71 66.53 30.13
CA PRO A 631 4.95 66.08 31.50
C PRO A 631 6.43 66.23 31.89
N ASN A 632 6.68 66.46 33.18
CA ASN A 632 8.04 66.57 33.72
C ASN A 632 8.65 65.18 34.01
N ILE A 633 8.92 64.42 32.95
CA ILE A 633 9.46 63.06 32.97
C ILE A 633 10.53 62.89 31.89
N ASN A 634 11.32 61.82 31.99
CA ASN A 634 12.27 61.49 30.93
C ASN A 634 11.54 60.91 29.70
N LEU A 635 11.32 61.76 28.68
CA LEU A 635 10.62 61.39 27.45
C LEU A 635 11.32 60.29 26.65
N MET A 636 12.63 60.08 26.84
CA MET A 636 13.40 59.03 26.16
C MET A 636 13.06 57.62 26.67
N ASN A 637 12.44 57.52 27.85
CA ASN A 637 12.06 56.24 28.45
C ASN A 637 10.67 55.76 28.01
N ILE A 638 9.95 56.55 27.23
CA ILE A 638 8.60 56.20 26.77
C ILE A 638 8.70 55.16 25.66
N ARG A 639 8.19 53.96 25.92
CA ARG A 639 8.09 52.87 24.94
C ARG A 639 6.65 52.48 24.64
N TYR A 640 5.78 52.62 25.63
CA TYR A 640 4.36 52.30 25.52
C TYR A 640 3.49 53.47 25.98
N PHE A 641 2.27 53.49 25.48
CA PHE A 641 1.24 54.47 25.84
C PHE A 641 -0.02 53.75 26.32
N LEU A 642 -0.45 54.05 27.54
CA LEU A 642 -1.68 53.53 28.14
C LEU A 642 -2.76 54.61 28.10
N PRO A 643 -3.73 54.53 27.17
CA PRO A 643 -4.87 55.45 27.14
C PRO A 643 -5.93 55.04 28.17
N MET A 644 -6.31 55.99 29.02
CA MET A 644 -7.54 55.93 29.79
C MET A 644 -8.69 56.43 28.93
N VAL A 645 -9.44 55.51 28.34
CA VAL A 645 -10.55 55.84 27.45
C VAL A 645 -11.80 56.00 28.29
N ALA A 646 -12.26 57.24 28.45
CA ALA A 646 -13.35 57.59 29.38
C ALA A 646 -13.17 57.03 30.81
N GLY A 647 -11.92 56.93 31.28
CA GLY A 647 -11.58 56.42 32.60
C GLY A 647 -11.42 54.90 32.71
N SER A 648 -11.51 54.17 31.60
CA SER A 648 -11.24 52.73 31.56
C SER A 648 -9.94 52.40 30.83
N ILE A 649 -9.36 51.25 31.16
CA ILE A 649 -8.16 50.70 30.51
C ILE A 649 -8.40 49.25 30.06
N ASP A 650 -7.83 48.88 28.93
CA ASP A 650 -7.87 47.51 28.38
C ASP A 650 -6.58 47.08 27.67
N GLY A 651 -5.68 48.01 27.37
CA GLY A 651 -4.44 47.74 26.66
C GLY A 651 -3.61 48.98 26.40
N TYR A 652 -2.42 48.78 25.84
CA TYR A 652 -1.46 49.85 25.55
C TYR A 652 -1.05 49.83 24.08
N TYR A 653 -0.59 50.98 23.60
CA TYR A 653 -0.02 51.16 22.28
C TYR A 653 1.50 51.19 22.35
N GLU A 654 2.17 50.52 21.41
CA GLU A 654 3.59 50.73 21.16
C GLU A 654 3.81 52.14 20.58
N VAL A 655 4.77 52.87 21.15
CA VAL A 655 5.12 54.23 20.71
C VAL A 655 6.24 54.15 19.67
N ASP A 656 5.92 54.55 18.44
CA ASP A 656 6.87 54.60 17.31
C ASP A 656 7.81 55.80 17.43
N ARG A 657 7.24 56.95 17.79
CA ARG A 657 8.00 58.20 17.90
C ARG A 657 7.34 59.16 18.87
N VAL A 658 8.17 59.79 19.69
CA VAL A 658 7.82 60.94 20.53
C VAL A 658 8.28 62.21 19.83
N GLY A 659 7.40 63.21 19.73
CA GLY A 659 7.72 64.52 19.18
C GLY A 659 6.95 65.63 19.88
N THR A 660 7.22 66.87 19.50
CA THR A 660 6.53 68.06 20.03
C THR A 660 5.62 68.67 18.97
N THR A 661 4.51 69.24 19.40
CA THR A 661 3.54 69.97 18.56
C THR A 661 3.03 71.19 19.32
N SER A 662 2.08 71.93 18.75
CA SER A 662 1.44 73.08 19.41
C SER A 662 -0.07 72.91 19.39
N VAL A 663 -0.72 73.09 20.54
CA VAL A 663 -2.18 73.15 20.71
C VAL A 663 -2.50 74.49 21.35
N ASP A 664 -3.39 75.26 20.72
CA ASP A 664 -3.79 76.61 21.19
C ASP A 664 -2.61 77.54 21.52
N GLY A 665 -1.55 77.48 20.70
CA GLY A 665 -0.34 78.30 20.84
C GLY A 665 0.61 77.85 21.96
N LYS A 666 0.35 76.72 22.64
CA LYS A 666 1.20 76.16 23.70
C LYS A 666 1.88 74.86 23.25
N PRO A 667 3.13 74.59 23.69
CA PRO A 667 3.83 73.36 23.34
C PRO A 667 3.15 72.13 23.96
N ALA A 668 2.91 71.13 23.13
CA ALA A 668 2.24 69.87 23.45
C ALA A 668 3.09 68.67 23.01
N LEU A 669 2.90 67.52 23.65
CA LEU A 669 3.58 66.27 23.29
C LEU A 669 2.75 65.52 22.25
N ARG A 670 3.39 65.01 21.19
CA ARG A 670 2.77 64.15 20.17
C ARG A 670 3.41 62.77 20.21
N LEU A 671 2.59 61.74 20.37
CA LEU A 671 2.99 60.36 20.21
C LEU A 671 2.48 59.83 18.89
N ARG A 672 3.34 59.17 18.13
CA ARG A 672 2.93 58.31 17.02
C ARG A 672 2.79 56.88 17.55
N LEU A 673 1.60 56.31 17.38
CA LEU A 673 1.25 54.99 17.88
C LEU A 673 1.30 53.98 16.74
N LYS A 674 1.74 52.76 17.06
CA LYS A 674 1.93 51.69 16.06
C LYS A 674 0.91 50.57 16.22
N ARG A 675 1.15 49.69 17.20
CA ARG A 675 0.34 48.49 17.44
C ARG A 675 -0.33 48.60 18.81
N TYR A 676 -1.59 48.20 18.87
CA TYR A 676 -2.30 47.98 20.13
C TYR A 676 -2.01 46.58 20.69
N ILE A 677 -1.84 46.50 22.01
CA ILE A 677 -1.54 45.28 22.74
C ILE A 677 -2.52 45.19 23.93
N PRO A 678 -3.43 44.20 23.94
CA PRO A 678 -4.42 44.06 25.01
C PRO A 678 -3.77 43.56 26.31
N ILE A 679 -4.24 44.08 27.44
CA ILE A 679 -3.93 43.57 28.78
C ILE A 679 -4.87 42.40 29.12
N GLY A 680 -6.12 42.45 28.67
CA GLY A 680 -7.13 41.41 28.87
C GLY A 680 -8.34 41.59 27.94
N ALA A 681 -9.38 40.79 28.15
CA ALA A 681 -10.53 40.72 27.23
C ALA A 681 -11.56 41.86 27.41
N ASN A 682 -11.56 42.53 28.56
CA ASN A 682 -12.57 43.53 28.92
C ASN A 682 -11.93 44.89 29.24
N MET A 683 -12.66 45.98 29.00
CA MET A 683 -12.34 47.29 29.59
C MET A 683 -12.65 47.30 31.07
N VAL A 684 -11.67 47.74 31.87
CA VAL A 684 -11.79 47.87 33.33
C VAL A 684 -11.83 49.35 33.68
N ASP A 685 -12.87 49.77 34.39
CA ASP A 685 -13.00 51.12 34.91
C ASP A 685 -12.07 51.31 36.12
N ILE A 686 -11.24 52.36 36.06
CA ILE A 686 -10.25 52.66 37.08
C ILE A 686 -10.53 53.98 37.81
N TYR A 687 -11.77 54.52 37.75
CA TYR A 687 -12.16 55.83 38.33
C TYR A 687 -11.98 55.99 39.87
N LYS A 688 -11.38 55.03 40.57
CA LYS A 688 -11.01 55.11 42.00
C LYS A 688 -9.50 54.97 42.28
N ALA A 689 -8.67 54.72 41.26
CA ALA A 689 -7.21 54.60 41.40
C ALA A 689 -6.51 55.94 41.15
N LYS A 690 -5.49 56.25 41.96
CA LYS A 690 -4.67 57.49 41.86
C LYS A 690 -3.72 57.44 40.65
N MET A 691 -4.22 57.41 39.41
CA MET A 691 -3.40 57.52 38.20
C MET A 691 -3.56 58.92 37.59
N GLN A 692 -2.45 59.64 37.39
CA GLN A 692 -2.48 60.95 36.73
C GLN A 692 -2.05 60.81 35.26
N PRO A 693 -2.68 61.53 34.32
CA PRO A 693 -2.17 61.61 32.95
C PRO A 693 -0.78 62.24 32.93
N GLY A 694 0.14 61.69 32.13
CA GLY A 694 1.51 62.19 32.01
C GLY A 694 2.51 61.55 32.98
N GLU A 695 2.14 60.47 33.65
CA GLU A 695 3.04 59.68 34.49
C GLU A 695 3.69 58.53 33.72
N LEU A 696 4.87 58.12 34.17
CA LEU A 696 5.57 56.95 33.67
C LEU A 696 5.39 55.81 34.68
N ILE A 697 4.68 54.76 34.30
CA ILE A 697 4.38 53.62 35.15
C ILE A 697 5.02 52.35 34.60
N SER A 698 5.11 51.33 35.46
CA SER A 698 5.61 50.02 35.07
C SER A 698 4.49 49.08 34.63
N TYR A 699 4.87 48.02 33.92
CA TYR A 699 3.93 46.98 33.51
C TYR A 699 3.27 46.29 34.71
N GLU A 700 4.03 46.01 35.77
CA GLU A 700 3.50 45.39 36.99
C GLU A 700 2.42 46.27 37.64
N TYR A 701 2.67 47.58 37.73
CA TYR A 701 1.70 48.54 38.28
C TYR A 701 0.42 48.59 37.45
N THR A 702 0.55 48.52 36.12
CA THR A 702 -0.58 48.49 35.19
C THR A 702 -1.43 47.22 35.35
N LEU A 703 -0.77 46.07 35.52
CA LEU A 703 -1.46 44.79 35.74
C LEU A 703 -2.23 44.77 37.06
N LYS A 704 -1.65 45.28 38.16
CA LYS A 704 -2.33 45.35 39.45
C LYS A 704 -3.58 46.23 39.38
N MET A 705 -3.51 47.36 38.69
CA MET A 705 -4.68 48.22 38.45
C MET A 705 -5.75 47.52 37.61
N TYR A 706 -5.37 46.84 36.53
CA TYR A 706 -6.32 46.12 35.66
C TYR A 706 -7.03 44.97 36.41
N LYS A 707 -6.35 44.33 37.37
CA LYS A 707 -6.93 43.27 38.20
C LYS A 707 -7.73 43.78 39.41
N GLY A 708 -7.73 45.09 39.67
CA GLY A 708 -8.39 45.68 40.84
C GLY A 708 -7.67 45.40 42.16
N GLU A 709 -6.35 45.14 42.12
CA GLU A 709 -5.53 44.85 43.29
C GLU A 709 -4.99 46.12 43.99
N ILE A 710 -5.25 47.32 43.43
CA ILE A 710 -4.84 48.65 43.94
C ILE A 710 -5.99 49.66 43.81
#